data_AF-A0A4D8PUU0-F1
#
_entry.id   AF-A0A4D8PUU0-F1
#
_cell.length_a   1.000
_cell.length_b   1.000
_cell.length_c   1.000
_cell.angle_alpha   90.00
_cell.angle_beta   90.00
_cell.angle_gamma   90.00
#
_symmetry.space_group_name_H-M   'P 1'
#
loop_
_entity.id
_entity.type
_entity.pdbx_description
1 polymer ?
#
loop_
_entity_poly.entity_id
_entity_poly.type
_entity_poly.pdbx_seq_one_letter_code
_entity_poly.pdbx_strand_id
1 'polypeptide(L)'
;MGETAKTLPIWHEGETFLQKKVGADVAERMAMVGQRVIRDFMPDQHRDFYAQLPFLVIGSADPDGDAWATVLEGRPGFLSSPSPTLLDIAARPNAGDPAAAGMTDGAPVGLLGIEMNTRRRNRMNGVATTTPAGFRVAVNQSFGNCPRYIQLRDATQAHDPGQPFAGSVEELTALDPAARATIEAADAFFVASYADRGDHRQVDVSHRGGKAGFVRVAGDGTLTIPDFDGNLFFATLGNILLNGKAGLLFVDFASGDLLQMTGDAALVLDSPEIAAFQGAERLWTFKARKIVRRPGALALRWTLRADGWSPSSLMTGDWSQAADRLRAEETATRWRPMTVTNIVEESATIRSFHLRPTDGAGLLPHLAGQHLPIRVTPAGADTPVVRTYTLSVAPSDGIYRISVKREGLVSRHLHDHVRVGDVIEARGPAGGFTIDARATRPAVLLAGGVGITPLLAMLRHVVYEGLRTQRIRPTILVHAARSKAERPFDREIADLVTAANGAVRLVRVLSDPGGAVPGDDYDAVGRIDMTLLTRILGFNDYDFYVCGPPAFTQALYDGLRGLNIADDRIHAEAFGPSSLKRTGAETMVAAPARRPPSTKPVPVAFMNTLKEARWTPGSGTLLELAEARGLDPAFSCREGTCGTCRTKLLKGAVTYVKEPSAAVVADEVLLCCAVPAEAETGEDAPLQLAL
;
A
#
# COMPACT_ATOMS: atom_id res chain seq x y z
N MET A 1 47.83 26.15 -10.64
CA MET A 1 46.93 25.11 -11.17
C MET A 1 45.93 24.82 -10.07
N GLY A 2 44.71 25.34 -10.19
CA GLY A 2 43.68 25.15 -9.17
C GLY A 2 43.13 23.74 -9.24
N GLU A 3 43.22 23.00 -8.14
CA GLU A 3 42.36 21.84 -7.93
C GLU A 3 40.92 22.32 -8.02
N THR A 4 40.22 21.91 -9.08
CA THR A 4 38.77 21.99 -9.13
C THR A 4 38.24 21.17 -7.96
N ALA A 5 37.78 21.85 -6.90
CA ALA A 5 37.06 21.23 -5.81
C ALA A 5 35.95 20.36 -6.42
N LYS A 6 36.06 19.04 -6.29
CA LYS A 6 35.04 18.11 -6.78
C LYS A 6 33.73 18.49 -6.10
N THR A 7 32.79 19.05 -6.87
CA THR A 7 31.43 19.26 -6.41
C THR A 7 30.85 17.90 -6.01
N LEU A 8 30.47 17.79 -4.74
CA LEU A 8 29.88 16.56 -4.22
C LEU A 8 28.60 16.23 -5.00
N PRO A 9 28.29 14.94 -5.25
CA PRO A 9 27.03 14.55 -5.86
C PRO A 9 25.83 15.14 -5.11
N ILE A 10 24.76 15.48 -5.81
CA ILE A 10 23.56 16.08 -5.19
C ILE A 10 22.97 15.14 -4.14
N TRP A 11 22.82 13.87 -4.50
CA TRP A 11 22.38 12.80 -3.60
C TRP A 11 23.58 12.14 -2.94
N HIS A 12 23.47 11.81 -1.67
CA HIS A 12 24.48 10.99 -0.99
C HIS A 12 24.13 9.49 -1.10
N GLU A 13 25.04 8.64 -0.60
CA GLU A 13 24.98 7.19 -0.78
C GLU A 13 23.74 6.54 -0.16
N GLY A 14 23.29 7.02 1.01
CA GLY A 14 22.09 6.51 1.69
C GLY A 14 20.81 6.80 0.93
N GLU A 15 20.67 8.01 0.38
CA GLU A 15 19.52 8.38 -0.48
C GLU A 15 19.51 7.53 -1.76
N THR A 16 20.68 7.42 -2.41
CA THR A 16 20.82 6.66 -3.66
C THR A 16 20.52 5.17 -3.45
N PHE A 17 20.95 4.60 -2.31
CA PHE A 17 20.62 3.23 -1.94
C PHE A 17 19.10 3.02 -1.84
N LEU A 18 18.41 3.91 -1.13
CA LEU A 18 16.96 3.82 -0.96
C LEU A 18 16.20 4.05 -2.27
N GLN A 19 16.66 4.96 -3.13
CA GLN A 19 16.08 5.17 -4.47
C GLN A 19 16.18 3.89 -5.31
N LYS A 20 17.36 3.25 -5.35
CA LYS A 20 17.57 1.99 -6.07
C LYS A 20 16.73 0.84 -5.50
N LYS A 21 16.53 0.80 -4.18
CA LYS A 21 15.70 -0.20 -3.51
C LYS A 21 14.23 -0.09 -3.90
N VAL A 22 13.74 1.13 -4.19
CA VAL A 22 12.40 1.33 -4.77
C VAL A 22 12.37 0.88 -6.24
N GLY A 23 13.40 1.23 -7.02
CA GLY A 23 13.55 0.80 -8.40
C GLY A 23 14.78 1.43 -9.07
N ALA A 24 15.40 0.73 -10.02
CA ALA A 24 16.56 1.25 -10.74
C ALA A 24 16.21 2.51 -11.56
N ASP A 25 15.04 2.50 -12.21
CA ASP A 25 14.46 3.62 -12.94
C ASP A 25 14.17 4.84 -12.04
N VAL A 26 13.80 4.59 -10.77
CA VAL A 26 13.59 5.65 -9.78
C VAL A 26 14.88 6.40 -9.48
N ALA A 27 16.00 5.70 -9.31
CA ALA A 27 17.29 6.32 -9.04
C ALA A 27 17.77 7.21 -10.20
N GLU A 28 17.64 6.74 -11.45
CA GLU A 28 17.98 7.52 -12.64
C GLU A 28 17.10 8.79 -12.75
N ARG A 29 15.80 8.64 -12.53
CA ARG A 29 14.87 9.77 -12.52
C ARG A 29 15.21 10.78 -11.43
N MET A 30 15.55 10.31 -10.22
CA MET A 30 15.91 11.19 -9.11
C MET A 30 17.22 11.94 -9.36
N ALA A 31 18.19 11.33 -10.04
CA ALA A 31 19.41 12.04 -10.46
C ALA A 31 19.08 13.26 -11.34
N MET A 32 18.20 13.10 -12.34
CA MET A 32 17.74 14.21 -13.19
C MET A 32 16.92 15.25 -12.44
N VAL A 33 16.04 14.81 -11.53
CA VAL A 33 15.21 15.72 -10.71
C VAL A 33 16.09 16.54 -9.78
N GLY A 34 17.03 15.92 -9.07
CA GLY A 34 17.94 16.58 -8.13
C GLY A 34 18.69 17.75 -8.78
N GLN A 35 19.26 17.53 -9.97
CA GLN A 35 19.97 18.57 -10.74
C GLN A 35 19.11 19.78 -11.10
N ARG A 36 17.80 19.60 -11.23
CA ARG A 36 16.87 20.68 -11.62
C ARG A 36 16.29 21.42 -10.43
N VAL A 37 16.13 20.75 -9.29
CA VAL A 37 15.34 21.26 -8.16
C VAL A 37 16.17 21.67 -6.95
N ILE A 38 17.33 21.05 -6.73
CA ILE A 38 18.24 21.37 -5.62
C ILE A 38 19.25 22.40 -6.12
N ARG A 39 19.25 23.56 -5.48
CA ARG A 39 20.08 24.71 -5.86
C ARG A 39 20.98 25.13 -4.71
N ASP A 40 22.15 25.65 -5.00
CA ASP A 40 23.05 26.29 -4.04
C ASP A 40 22.67 27.74 -3.71
N PHE A 41 21.50 28.20 -4.17
CA PHE A 41 20.92 29.50 -3.86
C PHE A 41 19.41 29.38 -3.65
N MET A 42 18.82 30.36 -2.97
CA MET A 42 17.38 30.55 -2.82
C MET A 42 16.84 31.36 -4.00
N PRO A 43 15.94 30.80 -4.84
CA PRO A 43 15.16 31.58 -5.80
C PRO A 43 14.33 32.66 -5.09
N ASP A 44 13.96 33.74 -5.79
CA ASP A 44 13.18 34.85 -5.20
C ASP A 44 11.90 34.37 -4.52
N GLN A 45 11.19 33.40 -5.10
CA GLN A 45 10.02 32.79 -4.48
C GLN A 45 10.32 32.16 -3.10
N HIS A 46 11.50 31.57 -2.90
CA HIS A 46 11.91 31.05 -1.61
C HIS A 46 12.26 32.18 -0.64
N ARG A 47 12.96 33.21 -1.13
CA ARG A 47 13.37 34.37 -0.32
C ARG A 47 12.15 35.10 0.24
N ASP A 48 11.16 35.38 -0.61
CA ASP A 48 9.89 35.99 -0.22
C ASP A 48 9.12 35.07 0.75
N PHE A 49 9.10 33.77 0.47
CA PHE A 49 8.45 32.80 1.34
C PHE A 49 9.08 32.76 2.73
N TYR A 50 10.41 32.74 2.87
CA TYR A 50 11.01 32.76 4.21
C TYR A 50 10.71 34.07 4.94
N ALA A 51 10.73 35.22 4.25
CA ALA A 51 10.49 36.52 4.88
C ALA A 51 9.10 36.67 5.52
N GLN A 52 8.09 35.97 4.99
CA GLN A 52 6.72 36.06 5.50
C GLN A 52 6.45 35.14 6.71
N LEU A 53 7.32 34.17 7.00
CA LEU A 53 7.03 33.16 8.02
C LEU A 53 7.08 33.78 9.44
N PRO A 54 6.22 33.33 10.36
CA PRO A 54 6.29 33.69 11.77
C PRO A 54 7.17 32.72 12.59
N PHE A 55 7.62 31.63 12.00
CA PHE A 55 8.54 30.68 12.63
C PHE A 55 9.38 29.90 11.59
N LEU A 56 10.46 29.29 12.07
CA LEU A 56 11.38 28.45 11.32
C LEU A 56 11.69 27.21 12.13
N VAL A 57 11.70 26.04 11.50
CA VAL A 57 12.21 24.82 12.13
C VAL A 57 13.66 24.65 11.72
N ILE A 58 14.53 24.38 12.71
CA ILE A 58 15.96 24.19 12.51
C ILE A 58 16.39 22.83 13.07
N GLY A 59 17.23 22.13 12.31
CA GLY A 59 17.98 20.96 12.74
C GLY A 59 19.45 21.33 12.91
N SER A 60 20.04 20.85 13.99
CA SER A 60 21.46 20.97 14.28
C SER A 60 22.04 19.64 14.73
N ALA A 61 23.37 19.53 14.74
CA ALA A 61 24.09 18.43 15.38
C ALA A 61 25.08 19.04 16.37
N ASP A 62 25.02 18.63 17.63
CA ASP A 62 25.92 19.13 18.66
C ASP A 62 27.33 18.50 18.55
N PRO A 63 28.33 18.96 19.34
CA PRO A 63 29.68 18.41 19.31
C PRO A 63 29.80 16.92 19.65
N ASP A 64 28.85 16.35 20.41
CA ASP A 64 28.78 14.91 20.70
C ASP A 64 28.17 14.12 19.51
N GLY A 65 27.73 14.84 18.49
CA GLY A 65 27.06 14.30 17.31
C GLY A 65 25.63 13.87 17.58
N ASP A 66 24.98 14.39 18.61
CA ASP A 66 23.55 14.24 18.82
C ASP A 66 22.80 15.21 17.91
N ALA A 67 21.81 14.69 17.18
CA ALA A 67 20.96 15.51 16.32
C ALA A 67 19.82 16.11 17.14
N TRP A 68 19.50 17.37 16.89
CA TRP A 68 18.43 18.10 17.58
C TRP A 68 17.59 18.89 16.60
N ALA A 69 16.28 18.92 16.81
CA ALA A 69 15.35 19.81 16.11
C ALA A 69 14.76 20.81 17.11
N THR A 70 14.59 22.07 16.68
CA THR A 70 13.89 23.10 17.43
C THR A 70 13.13 24.07 16.52
N VAL A 71 12.35 24.96 17.12
CA VAL A 71 11.63 26.06 16.46
C VAL A 71 12.22 27.39 16.91
N LEU A 72 12.43 28.30 15.95
CA LEU A 72 12.67 29.71 16.20
C LEU A 72 11.46 30.51 15.74
N GLU A 73 11.03 31.46 16.55
CA GLU A 73 9.87 32.30 16.27
C GLU A 73 10.29 33.76 16.13
N GLY A 74 9.50 34.52 15.38
CA GLY A 74 9.71 35.94 15.21
C GLY A 74 8.55 36.57 14.47
N ARG A 75 8.50 37.91 14.48
CA ARG A 75 7.53 38.63 13.64
C ARG A 75 7.96 38.50 12.17
N PRO A 76 7.04 38.40 11.20
CA PRO A 76 7.39 38.40 9.79
C PRO A 76 8.41 39.49 9.45
N GLY A 77 9.46 39.12 8.71
CA GLY A 77 10.67 39.91 8.50
C GLY A 77 11.85 39.56 9.40
N PHE A 78 11.68 38.74 10.45
CA PHE A 78 12.81 38.23 11.25
C PHE A 78 13.73 37.29 10.45
N LEU A 79 13.19 36.70 9.38
CA LEU A 79 13.94 36.00 8.34
C LEU A 79 14.10 36.96 7.17
N SER A 80 15.32 37.21 6.71
CA SER A 80 15.55 38.10 5.57
C SER A 80 16.72 37.61 4.72
N SER A 81 16.62 37.75 3.39
CA SER A 81 17.65 37.24 2.47
C SER A 81 18.35 38.41 1.77
N PRO A 82 19.54 38.85 2.26
CA PRO A 82 20.26 39.97 1.65
C PRO A 82 20.81 39.63 0.26
N SER A 83 21.07 38.34 -0.02
CA SER A 83 21.41 37.82 -1.34
C SER A 83 20.81 36.42 -1.52
N PRO A 84 20.71 35.90 -2.75
CA PRO A 84 20.22 34.53 -2.99
C PRO A 84 20.98 33.43 -2.24
N THR A 85 22.22 33.68 -1.82
CA THR A 85 23.08 32.71 -1.14
C THR A 85 23.14 32.89 0.38
N LEU A 86 22.39 33.85 0.94
CA LEU A 86 22.41 34.17 2.37
C LEU A 86 20.99 34.32 2.93
N LEU A 87 20.78 33.80 4.14
CA LEU A 87 19.59 34.05 4.96
C LEU A 87 20.01 34.57 6.34
N ASP A 88 19.56 35.76 6.70
CA ASP A 88 19.68 36.34 8.03
C ASP A 88 18.47 35.96 8.88
N ILE A 89 18.75 35.53 10.12
CA ILE A 89 17.78 35.07 11.10
C ILE A 89 17.97 35.92 12.36
N ALA A 90 17.07 36.88 12.56
CA ALA A 90 17.06 37.78 13.71
C ALA A 90 16.34 37.14 14.92
N ALA A 91 16.75 35.93 15.27
CA ALA A 91 16.27 35.18 16.43
C ALA A 91 17.40 34.29 16.97
N ARG A 92 17.32 33.92 18.25
CA ARG A 92 18.26 32.99 18.90
C ARG A 92 17.48 31.86 19.59
N PRO A 93 18.06 30.66 19.68
CA PRO A 93 17.51 29.63 20.56
C PRO A 93 17.39 30.16 21.98
N ASN A 94 16.27 29.84 22.62
CA ASN A 94 16.03 30.17 24.02
C ASN A 94 17.06 29.47 24.94
N ALA A 95 17.29 30.03 26.13
CA ALA A 95 18.13 29.38 27.13
C ALA A 95 17.59 27.98 27.46
N GLY A 96 18.47 26.98 27.47
CA GLY A 96 18.11 25.58 27.69
C GLY A 96 17.51 24.86 26.49
N ASP A 97 17.54 25.46 25.29
CA ASP A 97 17.27 24.73 24.05
C ASP A 97 18.45 23.80 23.70
N PRO A 98 18.25 22.47 23.65
CA PRO A 98 19.35 21.54 23.39
C PRO A 98 19.95 21.68 21.99
N ALA A 99 19.21 22.26 21.03
CA ALA A 99 19.73 22.47 19.67
C ALA A 99 20.81 23.56 19.59
N ALA A 100 20.90 24.45 20.59
CA ALA A 100 21.77 25.62 20.58
C ALA A 100 23.25 25.26 20.46
N ALA A 101 23.68 24.15 21.06
CA ALA A 101 25.08 23.71 21.03
C ALA A 101 25.57 23.35 19.61
N GLY A 102 24.66 22.98 18.71
CA GLY A 102 24.96 22.68 17.31
C GLY A 102 24.79 23.87 16.35
N MET A 103 24.61 25.09 16.87
CA MET A 103 24.33 26.31 16.08
C MET A 103 25.44 27.37 16.25
N THR A 104 26.70 26.94 16.23
CA THR A 104 27.89 27.79 16.37
C THR A 104 28.45 28.23 15.02
N ASP A 105 29.44 29.13 15.04
CA ASP A 105 30.10 29.62 13.82
C ASP A 105 30.77 28.46 13.06
N GLY A 106 30.41 28.32 11.78
CA GLY A 106 30.88 27.22 10.93
C GLY A 106 30.08 25.92 11.07
N ALA A 107 29.10 25.85 11.98
CA ALA A 107 28.28 24.66 12.15
C ALA A 107 27.28 24.49 11.00
N PRO A 108 27.11 23.27 10.45
CA PRO A 108 26.08 22.99 9.47
C PRO A 108 24.70 22.93 10.15
N VAL A 109 23.70 23.52 9.50
CA VAL A 109 22.31 23.54 9.96
C VAL A 109 21.36 23.19 8.83
N GLY A 110 20.28 22.49 9.16
CA GLY A 110 19.17 22.22 8.24
C GLY A 110 17.98 23.11 8.61
N LEU A 111 17.38 23.81 7.64
CA LEU A 111 16.25 24.70 7.86
C LEU A 111 15.03 24.25 7.08
N LEU A 112 13.87 24.31 7.73
CA LEU A 112 12.57 24.04 7.13
C LEU A 112 11.65 25.25 7.39
N GLY A 113 11.43 26.03 6.34
CA GLY A 113 10.35 27.00 6.31
C GLY A 113 9.04 26.28 6.01
N ILE A 114 8.03 26.43 6.85
CA ILE A 114 6.74 25.76 6.70
C ILE A 114 5.60 26.71 7.04
N GLU A 115 4.64 26.81 6.13
CA GLU A 115 3.43 27.60 6.24
C GLU A 115 2.23 26.64 6.28
N MET A 116 1.69 26.44 7.49
CA MET A 116 0.68 25.41 7.74
C MET A 116 -0.66 25.74 7.11
N ASN A 117 -1.08 27.01 7.09
CA ASN A 117 -2.39 27.45 6.61
C ASN A 117 -2.59 27.36 5.08
N THR A 118 -1.52 27.13 4.31
CA THR A 118 -1.56 26.93 2.85
C THR A 118 -0.90 25.62 2.40
N ARG A 119 -0.38 24.80 3.34
CA ARG A 119 0.44 23.61 3.05
C ARG A 119 1.62 23.94 2.14
N ARG A 120 2.42 24.94 2.48
CA ARG A 120 3.66 25.25 1.76
C ARG A 120 4.85 24.94 2.64
N ARG A 121 5.89 24.35 2.06
CA ARG A 121 7.17 24.17 2.74
C ARG A 121 8.35 24.22 1.79
N ASN A 122 9.40 24.91 2.22
CA ASN A 122 10.68 24.97 1.55
C ASN A 122 11.77 24.57 2.52
N ARG A 123 12.80 23.95 1.97
CA ARG A 123 13.95 23.50 2.72
C ARG A 123 15.16 24.32 2.29
N MET A 124 16.01 24.64 3.26
CA MET A 124 17.29 25.30 3.03
C MET A 124 18.32 24.75 4.02
N ASN A 125 19.40 24.18 3.53
CA ASN A 125 20.50 23.70 4.35
C ASN A 125 21.71 24.59 4.12
N GLY A 126 22.54 24.78 5.15
CA GLY A 126 23.66 25.70 5.04
C GLY A 126 24.61 25.68 6.24
N VAL A 127 25.48 26.67 6.29
CA VAL A 127 26.46 26.86 7.37
C VAL A 127 26.14 28.13 8.14
N ALA A 128 26.05 28.03 9.47
CA ALA A 128 25.71 29.13 10.34
C ALA A 128 26.93 30.03 10.66
N THR A 129 26.67 31.31 10.87
CA THR A 129 27.62 32.30 11.39
C THR A 129 26.86 33.29 12.26
N THR A 130 27.35 33.57 13.46
CA THR A 130 26.71 34.45 14.42
C THR A 130 26.69 35.89 13.91
N THR A 131 25.61 36.60 14.19
CA THR A 131 25.47 38.04 13.96
C THR A 131 25.07 38.72 15.28
N PRO A 132 25.11 40.06 15.39
CA PRO A 132 24.61 40.74 16.59
C PRO A 132 23.13 40.44 16.89
N ALA A 133 22.29 40.39 15.85
CA ALA A 133 20.84 40.18 15.96
C ALA A 133 20.41 38.70 16.08
N GLY A 134 21.30 37.76 15.74
CA GLY A 134 20.99 36.33 15.73
C GLY A 134 22.09 35.55 15.00
N PHE A 135 21.76 34.99 13.84
CA PHE A 135 22.73 34.30 12.99
C PHE A 135 22.38 34.43 11.51
N ARG A 136 23.37 34.17 10.66
CA ARG A 136 23.32 34.14 9.21
C ARG A 136 23.62 32.73 8.74
N VAL A 137 22.92 32.26 7.72
CA VAL A 137 23.18 30.96 7.11
C VAL A 137 23.60 31.16 5.66
N ALA A 138 24.80 30.67 5.32
CA ALA A 138 25.25 30.53 3.94
C ALA A 138 24.59 29.31 3.31
N VAL A 139 23.88 29.50 2.20
CA VAL A 139 23.06 28.48 1.55
C VAL A 139 23.97 27.47 0.85
N ASN A 140 23.79 26.19 1.19
CA ASN A 140 24.37 25.07 0.45
C ASN A 140 23.33 24.39 -0.45
N GLN A 141 22.09 24.29 0.03
CA GLN A 141 21.00 23.68 -0.71
C GLN A 141 19.68 24.40 -0.44
N SER A 142 18.88 24.67 -1.45
CA SER A 142 17.51 25.15 -1.33
C SER A 142 16.58 24.51 -2.36
N PHE A 143 15.44 24.01 -1.90
CA PHE A 143 14.43 23.35 -2.74
C PHE A 143 13.04 23.32 -2.08
N GLY A 144 12.00 23.31 -2.91
CA GLY A 144 10.63 23.03 -2.46
C GLY A 144 10.47 21.57 -2.07
N ASN A 145 9.71 21.28 -1.01
CA ASN A 145 9.54 19.92 -0.50
C ASN A 145 8.06 19.51 -0.45
N CYS A 146 7.77 18.20 -0.51
CA CYS A 146 6.43 17.63 -0.66
C CYS A 146 5.43 18.05 0.44
N PRO A 147 4.38 18.83 0.17
CA PRO A 147 3.51 19.36 1.22
C PRO A 147 2.41 18.40 1.73
N ARG A 148 2.36 17.17 1.19
CA ARG A 148 1.20 16.28 1.28
C ARG A 148 0.61 16.11 2.68
N TYR A 149 1.45 15.89 3.69
CA TYR A 149 1.00 15.53 5.04
C TYR A 149 0.90 16.73 6.00
N ILE A 150 0.97 17.96 5.49
CA ILE A 150 0.81 19.16 6.32
C ILE A 150 -0.68 19.38 6.60
N GLN A 151 -1.02 19.50 7.88
CA GLN A 151 -2.38 19.86 8.32
C GLN A 151 -2.57 21.38 8.24
N LEU A 152 -3.75 21.85 7.80
CA LEU A 152 -4.05 23.29 7.77
C LEU A 152 -4.32 23.78 9.18
N ARG A 153 -3.44 24.67 9.64
CA ARG A 153 -3.53 25.28 10.96
C ARG A 153 -3.35 26.79 10.85
N ASP A 154 -4.13 27.53 11.61
CA ASP A 154 -3.99 28.98 11.74
C ASP A 154 -3.19 29.31 12.99
N ALA A 155 -2.15 30.12 12.83
CA ALA A 155 -1.29 30.55 13.91
C ALA A 155 -1.87 31.79 14.59
N THR A 156 -1.87 31.80 15.92
CA THR A 156 -2.14 32.97 16.75
C THR A 156 -0.96 33.21 17.68
N GLN A 157 -0.74 34.46 18.05
CA GLN A 157 0.35 34.84 18.93
C GLN A 157 -0.18 34.93 20.37
N ALA A 158 0.35 34.11 21.28
CA ALA A 158 -0.02 34.12 22.70
C ALA A 158 0.76 35.18 23.50
N HIS A 159 2.02 35.43 23.15
CA HIS A 159 2.88 36.47 23.72
C HIS A 159 3.96 36.90 22.70
N ASP A 160 4.85 37.85 23.04
CA ASP A 160 5.88 38.30 22.10
C ASP A 160 6.96 37.22 21.87
N PRO A 161 7.22 36.77 20.62
CA PRO A 161 8.32 35.85 20.31
C PRO A 161 9.72 36.34 20.73
N GLY A 162 9.90 37.66 20.88
CA GLY A 162 11.15 38.23 21.37
C GLY A 162 11.31 38.14 22.90
N GLN A 163 10.27 37.72 23.63
CA GLN A 163 10.34 37.57 25.08
C GLN A 163 11.18 36.33 25.45
N PRO A 164 12.14 36.45 26.38
CA PRO A 164 12.90 35.30 26.85
C PRO A 164 11.99 34.23 27.45
N PHE A 165 12.22 32.97 27.09
CA PHE A 165 11.56 31.84 27.72
C PHE A 165 11.85 31.81 29.23
N ALA A 166 10.79 31.81 30.04
CA ALA A 166 10.86 31.78 31.50
C ALA A 166 10.31 30.48 32.12
N GLY A 167 9.94 29.49 31.29
CA GLY A 167 9.42 28.20 31.75
C GLY A 167 10.51 27.23 32.20
N SER A 168 10.09 26.07 32.71
CA SER A 168 11.00 24.99 33.10
C SER A 168 11.61 24.30 31.88
N VAL A 169 12.84 23.81 32.06
CA VAL A 169 13.48 22.85 31.16
C VAL A 169 13.61 21.55 31.93
N GLU A 170 12.97 20.51 31.44
CA GLU A 170 12.86 19.23 32.13
C GLU A 170 13.61 18.15 31.35
N GLU A 171 14.68 17.62 31.94
CA GLU A 171 15.38 16.46 31.40
C GLU A 171 14.73 15.17 31.93
N LEU A 172 14.23 14.33 31.03
CA LEU A 172 13.58 13.08 31.39
C LEU A 172 14.52 11.90 31.17
N THR A 173 14.57 10.98 32.13
CA THR A 173 15.34 9.73 32.02
C THR A 173 14.67 8.67 31.16
N ALA A 174 13.35 8.77 30.99
CA ALA A 174 12.52 7.93 30.13
C ALA A 174 11.23 8.67 29.74
N LEU A 175 10.48 8.14 28.77
CA LEU A 175 9.17 8.68 28.40
C LEU A 175 8.16 8.46 29.53
N ASP A 176 7.85 9.54 30.27
CA ASP A 176 6.78 9.57 31.25
C ASP A 176 5.39 9.51 30.57
N PRO A 177 4.29 9.31 31.32
CA PRO A 177 2.96 9.21 30.73
C PRO A 177 2.53 10.43 29.91
N ALA A 178 2.96 11.64 30.29
CA ALA A 178 2.62 12.87 29.57
C ALA A 178 3.37 12.97 28.24
N ALA A 179 4.67 12.68 28.22
CA ALA A 179 5.47 12.62 26.98
C ALA A 179 4.96 11.54 26.02
N ARG A 180 4.55 10.38 26.54
CA ARG A 180 3.87 9.33 25.75
C ARG A 180 2.59 9.87 25.12
N ALA A 181 1.72 10.50 25.92
CA ALA A 181 0.47 11.06 25.42
C ALA A 181 0.69 12.12 24.33
N THR A 182 1.70 12.99 24.48
CA THR A 182 2.07 13.96 23.43
C THR A 182 2.43 13.27 22.12
N ILE A 183 3.25 12.20 22.16
CA ILE A 183 3.67 11.46 20.97
C ILE A 183 2.48 10.72 20.33
N GLU A 184 1.65 10.06 21.14
CA GLU A 184 0.50 9.28 20.67
C GLU A 184 -0.65 10.17 20.17
N ALA A 185 -0.76 11.42 20.64
CA ALA A 185 -1.73 12.38 20.13
C ALA A 185 -1.23 13.15 18.90
N ALA A 186 0.06 13.10 18.59
CA ALA A 186 0.65 13.89 17.53
C ALA A 186 0.16 13.46 16.14
N ASP A 187 -0.23 14.45 15.33
CA ASP A 187 -0.50 14.29 13.89
C ASP A 187 0.70 14.68 13.02
N ALA A 188 1.73 15.28 13.63
CA ALA A 188 2.98 15.64 13.01
C ALA A 188 4.12 15.78 14.03
N PHE A 189 5.35 15.62 13.55
CA PHE A 189 6.57 15.95 14.28
C PHE A 189 7.66 16.39 13.28
N PHE A 190 8.74 16.96 13.81
CA PHE A 190 9.91 17.32 13.04
C PHE A 190 11.09 16.42 13.38
N VAL A 191 11.91 16.10 12.39
CA VAL A 191 13.07 15.23 12.54
C VAL A 191 14.32 15.89 11.98
N ALA A 192 15.29 16.12 12.85
CA ALA A 192 16.66 16.43 12.50
C ALA A 192 17.44 15.13 12.24
N SER A 193 18.32 15.15 11.25
CA SER A 193 19.20 14.03 10.89
C SER A 193 20.42 14.61 10.16
N TYR A 194 21.48 13.85 9.98
CA TYR A 194 22.63 14.32 9.19
C TYR A 194 23.36 13.16 8.53
N ALA A 195 24.18 13.47 7.54
CA ALA A 195 25.19 12.56 7.02
C ALA A 195 26.54 13.26 6.96
N ASP A 196 27.60 12.51 7.27
CA ASP A 196 28.97 12.96 7.10
C ASP A 196 29.45 12.55 5.70
N ARG A 197 29.85 13.53 4.88
CA ARG A 197 30.22 13.36 3.47
C ARG A 197 31.67 13.81 3.27
N GLY A 198 32.59 12.85 3.39
CA GLY A 198 34.01 13.20 3.52
C GLY A 198 34.21 14.02 4.79
N ASP A 199 34.83 15.19 4.66
CA ASP A 199 35.11 16.08 5.80
C ASP A 199 33.98 17.06 6.12
N HIS A 200 32.81 16.92 5.47
CA HIS A 200 31.69 17.84 5.61
C HIS A 200 30.44 17.15 6.17
N ARG A 201 29.93 17.66 7.28
CA ARG A 201 28.61 17.25 7.80
C ARG A 201 27.50 18.02 7.09
N GLN A 202 26.49 17.30 6.64
CA GLN A 202 25.27 17.86 6.05
C GLN A 202 24.10 17.60 6.99
N VAL A 203 23.59 18.66 7.61
CA VAL A 203 22.46 18.57 8.56
C VAL A 203 21.16 18.82 7.84
N ASP A 204 20.15 18.04 8.23
CA ASP A 204 18.83 18.08 7.68
C ASP A 204 17.74 18.21 8.74
N VAL A 205 16.63 18.87 8.42
CA VAL A 205 15.39 18.84 9.19
C VAL A 205 14.16 18.68 8.29
N SER A 206 13.24 17.81 8.68
CA SER A 206 12.06 17.43 7.89
C SER A 206 10.80 17.39 8.74
N HIS A 207 9.65 17.71 8.14
CA HIS A 207 8.33 17.47 8.73
C HIS A 207 7.82 16.08 8.35
N ARG A 208 7.36 15.32 9.35
CA ARG A 208 6.64 14.05 9.21
C ARG A 208 5.22 14.24 9.74
N GLY A 209 4.22 13.80 8.97
CA GLY A 209 2.82 13.93 9.36
C GLY A 209 2.00 12.71 8.92
N GLY A 210 0.88 12.50 9.60
CA GLY A 210 -0.05 11.41 9.37
C GLY A 210 -1.39 11.68 10.07
N LYS A 211 -2.20 10.63 10.26
CA LYS A 211 -3.30 10.69 11.23
C LYS A 211 -2.73 10.80 12.64
N ALA A 212 -3.44 11.45 13.55
CA ALA A 212 -3.08 11.44 14.97
C ALA A 212 -2.88 9.99 15.46
N GLY A 213 -1.78 9.73 16.18
CA GLY A 213 -1.44 8.39 16.64
C GLY A 213 -0.72 7.49 15.64
N PHE A 214 -0.24 8.04 14.52
CA PHE A 214 0.57 7.27 13.57
C PHE A 214 1.95 6.85 14.13
N VAL A 215 2.43 7.46 15.21
CA VAL A 215 3.64 7.03 15.93
C VAL A 215 3.26 6.06 17.05
N ARG A 216 3.74 4.82 16.98
CA ARG A 216 3.50 3.82 18.04
C ARG A 216 4.63 3.87 19.07
N VAL A 217 4.28 3.91 20.35
CA VAL A 217 5.24 3.89 21.47
C VAL A 217 5.22 2.51 22.14
N ALA A 218 6.30 1.74 21.99
CA ALA A 218 6.44 0.44 22.67
C ALA A 218 6.62 0.61 24.19
N GLY A 219 6.45 -0.46 24.97
CA GLY A 219 6.55 -0.43 26.44
C GLY A 219 7.91 0.05 26.95
N ASP A 220 8.98 -0.26 26.23
CA ASP A 220 10.34 0.19 26.54
C ASP A 220 10.61 1.64 26.09
N GLY A 221 9.67 2.31 25.41
CA GLY A 221 9.80 3.66 24.89
C GLY A 221 10.36 3.75 23.45
N THR A 222 10.55 2.62 22.76
CA THR A 222 10.91 2.64 21.33
C THR A 222 9.73 3.15 20.50
N LEU A 223 9.98 4.13 19.64
CA LEU A 223 9.01 4.65 18.69
C LEU A 223 9.07 3.84 17.39
N THR A 224 7.93 3.46 16.82
CA THR A 224 7.83 2.95 15.45
C THR A 224 7.04 3.94 14.61
N ILE A 225 7.63 4.39 13.50
CA ILE A 225 7.07 5.40 12.62
C ILE A 225 6.90 4.82 11.20
N PRO A 226 5.71 4.88 10.61
CA PRO A 226 5.52 4.56 9.21
C PRO A 226 6.03 5.73 8.33
N ASP A 227 6.76 5.39 7.28
CA ASP A 227 7.12 6.33 6.21
C ASP A 227 6.13 6.16 5.06
N PHE A 228 5.47 7.25 4.71
CA PHE A 228 4.45 7.30 3.67
C PHE A 228 5.05 7.82 2.35
N ASP A 229 4.33 7.62 1.25
CA ASP A 229 4.75 8.06 -0.08
C ASP A 229 5.09 9.57 -0.12
N GLY A 230 6.16 9.92 -0.84
CA GLY A 230 6.73 11.25 -0.81
C GLY A 230 7.44 11.61 -2.12
N ASN A 231 8.38 12.56 -2.06
CA ASN A 231 9.16 12.96 -3.23
C ASN A 231 10.32 12.00 -3.57
N LEU A 232 10.51 10.93 -2.78
CA LEU A 232 11.57 9.93 -2.96
C LEU A 232 13.00 10.51 -2.84
N PHE A 233 13.17 11.68 -2.22
CA PHE A 233 14.50 12.27 -1.98
C PHE A 233 15.25 11.50 -0.90
N PHE A 234 14.52 11.00 0.09
CA PHE A 234 15.04 10.23 1.22
C PHE A 234 16.05 10.93 2.12
N ALA A 235 16.24 12.26 2.07
CA ALA A 235 17.15 13.01 2.95
C ALA A 235 17.24 12.49 4.40
N THR A 236 16.11 12.41 5.11
CA THR A 236 16.10 11.90 6.49
C THR A 236 16.42 10.41 6.60
N LEU A 237 15.83 9.56 5.75
CA LEU A 237 16.02 8.11 5.88
C LEU A 237 17.38 7.64 5.37
N GLY A 238 17.92 8.32 4.35
CA GLY A 238 19.26 8.15 3.86
C GLY A 238 20.28 8.48 4.94
N ASN A 239 20.09 9.58 5.67
CA ASN A 239 20.92 9.93 6.82
C ASN A 239 20.89 8.84 7.90
N ILE A 240 19.69 8.43 8.32
CA ILE A 240 19.50 7.36 9.33
C ILE A 240 20.17 6.06 8.89
N LEU A 241 20.09 5.71 7.60
CA LEU A 241 20.74 4.51 7.08
C LEU A 241 22.28 4.54 7.24
N LEU A 242 22.90 5.73 7.20
CA LEU A 242 24.36 5.87 7.26
C LEU A 242 24.92 5.98 8.67
N ASN A 243 24.24 6.69 9.58
CA ASN A 243 24.78 6.93 10.92
C ASN A 243 23.89 6.49 12.07
N GLY A 244 22.66 6.04 11.79
CA GLY A 244 21.73 5.54 12.80
C GLY A 244 21.29 6.58 13.83
N LYS A 245 21.34 7.88 13.54
CA LYS A 245 21.01 8.95 14.49
C LYS A 245 19.89 9.85 13.99
N ALA A 246 19.05 10.31 14.93
CA ALA A 246 18.03 11.31 14.66
C ALA A 246 17.74 12.18 15.89
N GLY A 247 17.20 13.38 15.64
CA GLY A 247 16.63 14.26 16.66
C GLY A 247 15.17 14.47 16.36
N LEU A 248 14.27 14.20 17.31
CA LEU A 248 12.83 14.39 17.13
C LEU A 248 12.35 15.61 17.92
N LEU A 249 11.41 16.33 17.32
CA LEU A 249 10.70 17.43 17.95
C LEU A 249 9.19 17.21 17.77
N PHE A 250 8.50 17.01 18.89
CA PHE A 250 7.05 17.05 18.97
C PHE A 250 6.63 18.41 19.51
N VAL A 251 5.63 19.01 18.86
CA VAL A 251 5.07 20.31 19.23
C VAL A 251 3.62 20.09 19.62
N ASP A 252 3.26 20.44 20.86
CA ASP A 252 1.86 20.63 21.19
C ASP A 252 1.43 21.99 20.63
N PHE A 253 0.75 21.94 19.49
CA PHE A 253 0.29 23.12 18.77
C PHE A 253 -0.68 23.99 19.58
N ALA A 254 -1.41 23.41 20.54
CA ALA A 254 -2.43 24.12 21.32
C ALA A 254 -1.86 24.76 22.60
N SER A 255 -0.85 24.16 23.23
CA SER A 255 -0.22 24.70 24.45
C SER A 255 1.11 25.42 24.19
N GLY A 256 1.75 25.17 23.05
CA GLY A 256 3.10 25.66 22.73
C GLY A 256 4.21 24.87 23.43
N ASP A 257 3.91 23.67 23.94
CA ASP A 257 4.90 22.80 24.57
C ASP A 257 5.80 22.14 23.53
N LEU A 258 7.09 21.98 23.87
CA LEU A 258 8.05 21.24 23.07
C LEU A 258 8.51 19.98 23.81
N LEU A 259 8.53 18.85 23.10
CA LEU A 259 9.22 17.63 23.51
C LEU A 259 10.31 17.33 22.48
N GLN A 260 11.56 17.57 22.89
CA GLN A 260 12.76 17.42 22.07
C GLN A 260 13.50 16.16 22.52
N MET A 261 13.94 15.34 21.56
CA MET A 261 14.65 14.10 21.84
C MET A 261 15.81 13.93 20.87
N THR A 262 16.90 13.32 21.34
CA THR A 262 17.97 12.81 20.47
C THR A 262 18.19 11.34 20.76
N GLY A 263 18.57 10.55 19.76
CA GLY A 263 18.75 9.12 19.96
C GLY A 263 19.07 8.33 18.70
N ASP A 264 18.97 7.02 18.87
CA ASP A 264 19.31 6.03 17.84
C ASP A 264 18.08 5.74 16.98
N ALA A 265 18.28 5.62 15.66
CA ALA A 265 17.24 5.37 14.68
C ALA A 265 17.66 4.27 13.70
N ALA A 266 16.71 3.46 13.24
CA ALA A 266 16.98 2.39 12.28
C ALA A 266 15.83 2.20 11.29
N LEU A 267 16.16 1.86 10.04
CA LEU A 267 15.16 1.52 9.03
C LEU A 267 14.69 0.08 9.18
N VAL A 268 13.39 -0.14 9.04
CA VAL A 268 12.76 -1.45 8.94
C VAL A 268 12.17 -1.57 7.54
N LEU A 269 12.91 -2.24 6.66
CA LEU A 269 12.59 -2.38 5.24
C LEU A 269 11.87 -3.70 4.92
N ASP A 270 11.88 -4.65 5.85
CA ASP A 270 11.23 -5.95 5.71
C ASP A 270 10.50 -6.25 7.03
N SER A 271 9.18 -6.17 6.99
CA SER A 271 8.28 -6.47 8.11
C SER A 271 6.87 -6.69 7.59
N PRO A 272 6.13 -7.69 8.09
CA PRO A 272 4.73 -7.87 7.74
C PRO A 272 3.86 -6.67 8.16
N GLU A 273 4.30 -5.90 9.16
CA GLU A 273 3.61 -4.67 9.58
C GLU A 273 3.56 -3.61 8.47
N ILE A 274 4.52 -3.60 7.53
CA ILE A 274 4.53 -2.65 6.40
C ILE A 274 3.31 -2.90 5.51
N ALA A 275 3.06 -4.17 5.16
CA ALA A 275 1.90 -4.55 4.36
C ALA A 275 0.59 -4.36 5.14
N ALA A 276 0.60 -4.61 6.45
CA ALA A 276 -0.57 -4.45 7.30
C ALA A 276 -0.95 -2.98 7.53
N PHE A 277 0.00 -2.05 7.63
CA PHE A 277 -0.26 -0.63 7.85
C PHE A 277 -0.59 0.09 6.53
N GLN A 278 -1.84 0.51 6.36
CA GLN A 278 -2.28 1.15 5.12
C GLN A 278 -1.48 2.43 4.80
N GLY A 279 -0.89 2.45 3.60
CA GLY A 279 -0.12 3.59 3.08
C GLY A 279 1.34 3.62 3.52
N ALA A 280 1.79 2.75 4.43
CA ALA A 280 3.19 2.64 4.79
C ALA A 280 3.98 2.00 3.63
N GLU A 281 5.07 2.65 3.21
CA GLU A 281 6.01 2.09 2.23
C GLU A 281 7.19 1.38 2.92
N ARG A 282 7.41 1.72 4.19
CA ARG A 282 8.45 1.18 5.08
C ARG A 282 8.19 1.68 6.51
N LEU A 283 8.89 1.11 7.48
CA LEU A 283 8.89 1.58 8.85
C LEU A 283 10.31 2.04 9.25
N TRP A 284 10.40 2.82 10.31
CA TRP A 284 11.66 3.08 11.00
C TRP A 284 11.41 3.24 12.49
N THR A 285 12.44 2.94 13.27
CA THR A 285 12.38 2.99 14.73
C THR A 285 13.24 4.12 15.26
N PHE A 286 12.89 4.61 16.45
CA PHE A 286 13.67 5.59 17.19
C PHE A 286 13.68 5.25 18.68
N LYS A 287 14.86 5.29 19.30
CA LYS A 287 15.05 5.13 20.74
C LYS A 287 15.74 6.35 21.31
N ALA A 288 15.04 7.10 22.16
CA ALA A 288 15.59 8.29 22.78
C ALA A 288 16.75 7.93 23.73
N ARG A 289 17.84 8.70 23.65
CA ARG A 289 18.95 8.71 24.61
C ARG A 289 18.87 9.87 25.58
N LYS A 290 18.47 11.05 25.08
CA LYS A 290 18.18 12.24 25.88
C LYS A 290 16.80 12.76 25.49
N ILE A 291 16.03 13.18 26.50
CA ILE A 291 14.67 13.70 26.35
C ILE A 291 14.61 15.02 27.12
N VAL A 292 14.19 16.09 26.45
CA VAL A 292 14.04 17.43 27.01
C VAL A 292 12.62 17.91 26.74
N ARG A 293 11.86 18.18 27.81
CA ARG A 293 10.52 18.79 27.74
C ARG A 293 10.60 20.25 28.16
N ARG A 294 9.96 21.13 27.38
CA ARG A 294 9.92 22.58 27.63
C ARG A 294 8.47 23.08 27.51
N PRO A 295 7.73 23.09 28.61
CA PRO A 295 6.33 23.53 28.61
C PRO A 295 6.19 25.01 28.26
N GLY A 296 5.25 25.34 27.39
CA GLY A 296 4.93 26.70 26.95
C GLY A 296 6.09 27.42 26.26
N ALA A 297 7.03 26.68 25.67
CA ALA A 297 8.26 27.24 25.10
C ALA A 297 8.05 28.09 23.86
N LEU A 298 6.94 27.89 23.15
CA LEU A 298 6.57 28.69 21.99
C LEU A 298 5.68 29.87 22.36
N ALA A 299 5.84 30.97 21.64
CA ALA A 299 4.98 32.15 21.65
C ALA A 299 3.75 32.00 20.75
N LEU A 300 3.80 31.13 19.74
CA LEU A 300 2.70 30.85 18.82
C LEU A 300 1.84 29.68 19.31
N ARG A 301 0.55 29.73 18.96
CA ARG A 301 -0.44 28.64 19.09
C ARG A 301 -1.06 28.39 17.73
N TRP A 302 -1.49 27.16 17.50
CA TRP A 302 -2.06 26.75 16.22
C TRP A 302 -3.38 26.01 16.42
N THR A 303 -4.41 26.51 15.77
CA THR A 303 -5.72 25.86 15.74
C THR A 303 -5.88 25.10 14.43
N LEU A 304 -6.24 23.81 14.51
CA LEU A 304 -6.58 23.01 13.35
C LEU A 304 -7.89 23.53 12.74
N ARG A 305 -7.92 23.77 11.43
CA ARG A 305 -9.17 24.13 10.72
C ARG A 305 -10.13 22.94 10.69
N ALA A 306 -11.43 23.21 10.55
CA ALA A 306 -12.45 22.15 10.47
C ALA A 306 -12.21 21.18 9.29
N ASP A 307 -11.78 21.71 8.14
CA ASP A 307 -11.34 20.97 6.94
C ASP A 307 -9.81 20.84 6.87
N GLY A 308 -9.13 20.98 8.01
CA GLY A 308 -7.68 21.14 8.05
C GLY A 308 -6.90 19.86 7.78
N TRP A 309 -7.53 18.70 7.95
CA TRP A 309 -6.91 17.41 7.69
C TRP A 309 -6.42 17.29 6.24
N SER A 310 -5.18 16.87 6.08
CA SER A 310 -4.62 16.49 4.79
C SER A 310 -5.40 15.29 4.23
N PRO A 311 -5.86 15.37 2.96
CA PRO A 311 -6.41 14.21 2.28
C PRO A 311 -5.43 13.03 2.27
N SER A 312 -4.13 13.27 2.09
CA SER A 312 -3.11 12.22 2.11
C SER A 312 -2.97 11.59 3.50
N SER A 313 -3.04 12.37 4.58
CA SER A 313 -3.07 11.82 5.94
C SER A 313 -4.34 10.99 6.17
N LEU A 314 -5.51 11.44 5.70
CA LEU A 314 -6.76 10.69 5.85
C LEU A 314 -6.77 9.35 5.12
N MET A 315 -5.90 9.17 4.12
CA MET A 315 -5.72 7.92 3.40
C MET A 315 -4.83 6.90 4.14
N THR A 316 -4.10 7.27 5.19
CA THR A 316 -3.25 6.32 5.94
C THR A 316 -4.05 5.47 6.92
N GLY A 317 -3.49 4.32 7.31
CA GLY A 317 -4.06 3.45 8.33
C GLY A 317 -3.75 3.90 9.76
N ASP A 318 -4.06 3.01 10.70
CA ASP A 318 -3.67 3.10 12.10
C ASP A 318 -3.14 1.74 12.60
N TRP A 319 -2.53 1.76 13.79
CA TRP A 319 -1.87 0.58 14.35
C TRP A 319 -2.83 -0.50 14.86
N SER A 320 -4.07 -0.15 15.24
CA SER A 320 -5.04 -1.17 15.65
C SER A 320 -5.53 -1.94 14.44
N GLN A 321 -5.81 -1.27 13.32
CA GLN A 321 -6.11 -1.91 12.04
C GLN A 321 -4.96 -2.78 11.53
N ALA A 322 -3.71 -2.32 11.67
CA ALA A 322 -2.55 -3.12 11.29
C ALA A 322 -2.42 -4.39 12.15
N ALA A 323 -2.57 -4.28 13.48
CA ALA A 323 -2.52 -5.42 14.39
C ALA A 323 -3.68 -6.40 14.14
N ASP A 324 -4.87 -5.88 13.86
CA ASP A 324 -6.05 -6.65 13.48
C ASP A 324 -5.78 -7.48 12.22
N ARG A 325 -5.22 -6.86 11.18
CA ARG A 325 -4.87 -7.54 9.92
C ARG A 325 -3.86 -8.68 10.13
N LEU A 326 -2.84 -8.46 10.97
CA LEU A 326 -1.84 -9.50 11.27
C LEU A 326 -2.45 -10.68 12.06
N ARG A 327 -3.30 -10.41 13.06
CA ARG A 327 -4.05 -11.46 13.76
C ARG A 327 -4.99 -12.22 12.83
N ALA A 328 -5.58 -11.51 11.87
CA ALA A 328 -6.42 -12.10 10.85
C ALA A 328 -5.62 -13.15 10.05
N GLU A 329 -4.39 -12.82 9.62
CA GLU A 329 -3.52 -13.68 8.79
C GLU A 329 -3.23 -15.05 9.44
N GLU A 330 -3.03 -15.10 10.75
CA GLU A 330 -2.83 -16.35 11.51
C GLU A 330 -4.02 -17.32 11.40
N THR A 331 -5.21 -16.80 11.09
CA THR A 331 -6.45 -17.56 10.98
C THR A 331 -6.98 -17.67 9.54
N ALA A 332 -6.20 -17.26 8.54
CA ALA A 332 -6.62 -17.17 7.14
C ALA A 332 -7.19 -18.48 6.56
N THR A 333 -6.71 -19.63 7.02
CA THR A 333 -7.13 -20.95 6.53
C THR A 333 -8.39 -21.49 7.23
N ARG A 334 -8.83 -20.85 8.33
CA ARG A 334 -10.01 -21.27 9.11
C ARG A 334 -11.28 -20.66 8.53
N TRP A 335 -12.39 -21.38 8.68
CA TRP A 335 -13.72 -20.80 8.45
C TRP A 335 -14.03 -19.82 9.58
N ARG A 336 -14.26 -18.56 9.23
CA ARG A 336 -14.55 -17.47 10.17
C ARG A 336 -15.98 -16.99 9.98
N PRO A 337 -16.72 -16.73 11.07
CA PRO A 337 -18.06 -16.18 10.99
C PRO A 337 -18.04 -14.72 10.52
N MET A 338 -18.87 -14.41 9.53
CA MET A 338 -19.03 -13.09 8.93
C MET A 338 -20.49 -12.68 8.98
N THR A 339 -20.81 -11.58 9.68
CA THR A 339 -22.15 -11.00 9.66
C THR A 339 -22.37 -10.22 8.37
N VAL A 340 -23.53 -10.43 7.75
CA VAL A 340 -24.04 -9.63 6.64
C VAL A 340 -24.52 -8.30 7.20
N THR A 341 -23.76 -7.22 7.01
CA THR A 341 -24.09 -5.90 7.57
C THR A 341 -24.94 -5.05 6.64
N ASN A 342 -24.95 -5.35 5.35
CA ASN A 342 -25.75 -4.62 4.36
C ASN A 342 -26.01 -5.49 3.13
N ILE A 343 -27.15 -5.30 2.47
CA ILE A 343 -27.50 -5.92 1.19
C ILE A 343 -27.97 -4.81 0.24
N VAL A 344 -27.36 -4.73 -0.95
CA VAL A 344 -27.67 -3.71 -1.96
C VAL A 344 -28.10 -4.40 -3.26
N GLU A 345 -29.19 -3.95 -3.86
CA GLU A 345 -29.60 -4.38 -5.19
C GLU A 345 -28.85 -3.55 -6.25
N GLU A 346 -27.93 -4.20 -6.96
CA GLU A 346 -27.03 -3.52 -7.90
C GLU A 346 -27.60 -3.49 -9.32
N SER A 347 -28.43 -4.47 -9.66
CA SER A 347 -29.15 -4.59 -10.93
C SER A 347 -30.32 -5.57 -10.77
N ALA A 348 -31.09 -5.77 -11.83
CA ALA A 348 -32.19 -6.75 -11.87
C ALA A 348 -31.76 -8.20 -11.59
N THR A 349 -30.46 -8.52 -11.65
CA THR A 349 -29.96 -9.90 -11.43
C THR A 349 -28.84 -10.03 -10.40
N ILE A 350 -28.31 -8.93 -9.86
CA ILE A 350 -27.13 -8.92 -8.98
C ILE A 350 -27.44 -8.19 -7.67
N ARG A 351 -27.03 -8.81 -6.55
CA ARG A 351 -27.05 -8.20 -5.22
C ARG A 351 -25.66 -8.22 -4.59
N SER A 352 -25.30 -7.15 -3.91
CA SER A 352 -24.08 -7.07 -3.09
C SER A 352 -24.39 -7.41 -1.63
N PHE A 353 -23.52 -8.19 -1.01
CA PHE A 353 -23.55 -8.55 0.41
C PHE A 353 -22.29 -8.02 1.06
N HIS A 354 -22.46 -7.14 2.05
CA HIS A 354 -21.37 -6.55 2.81
C HIS A 354 -21.12 -7.38 4.06
N LEU A 355 -19.87 -7.77 4.30
CA LEU A 355 -19.49 -8.74 5.31
C LEU A 355 -18.50 -8.13 6.29
N ARG A 356 -18.71 -8.39 7.58
CA ARG A 356 -17.76 -8.06 8.65
C ARG A 356 -17.54 -9.26 9.58
N PRO A 357 -16.31 -9.48 10.05
CA PRO A 357 -16.00 -10.56 10.98
C PRO A 357 -16.63 -10.28 12.35
N THR A 358 -17.08 -11.34 13.03
CA THR A 358 -17.66 -11.25 14.39
C THR A 358 -16.72 -11.76 15.49
N ASP A 359 -15.52 -12.22 15.14
CA ASP A 359 -14.55 -12.84 16.03
C ASP A 359 -13.51 -11.87 16.63
N GLY A 360 -13.61 -10.57 16.31
CA GLY A 360 -12.69 -9.55 16.81
C GLY A 360 -11.28 -9.57 16.19
N ALA A 361 -11.01 -10.46 15.24
CA ALA A 361 -9.69 -10.61 14.60
C ALA A 361 -9.54 -9.79 13.30
N GLY A 362 -10.40 -8.79 13.07
CA GLY A 362 -10.30 -7.90 11.90
C GLY A 362 -10.50 -8.57 10.55
N LEU A 363 -10.48 -7.78 9.48
CA LEU A 363 -10.53 -8.27 8.09
C LEU A 363 -9.13 -8.72 7.65
N LEU A 364 -9.08 -9.85 6.95
CA LEU A 364 -7.87 -10.28 6.27
C LEU A 364 -7.54 -9.30 5.12
N PRO A 365 -6.29 -8.85 4.98
CA PRO A 365 -5.87 -8.13 3.78
C PRO A 365 -6.18 -8.94 2.52
N HIS A 366 -6.54 -8.25 1.45
CA HIS A 366 -6.71 -8.84 0.12
C HIS A 366 -6.02 -7.99 -0.94
N LEU A 367 -5.82 -8.56 -2.11
CA LEU A 367 -5.44 -7.85 -3.33
C LEU A 367 -6.66 -7.63 -4.22
N ALA A 368 -6.68 -6.50 -4.93
CA ALA A 368 -7.78 -6.15 -5.82
C ALA A 368 -7.94 -7.18 -6.95
N GLY A 369 -9.07 -7.89 -6.94
CA GLY A 369 -9.39 -8.98 -7.88
C GLY A 369 -9.42 -10.37 -7.24
N GLN A 370 -8.94 -10.53 -6.00
CA GLN A 370 -9.08 -11.79 -5.25
C GLN A 370 -10.53 -12.13 -4.91
N HIS A 371 -10.78 -13.43 -4.69
CA HIS A 371 -12.08 -13.95 -4.30
C HIS A 371 -12.11 -14.43 -2.85
N LEU A 372 -13.31 -14.41 -2.29
CA LEU A 372 -13.63 -14.90 -0.96
C LEU A 372 -14.34 -16.25 -1.06
N PRO A 373 -13.73 -17.35 -0.58
CA PRO A 373 -14.44 -18.61 -0.39
C PRO A 373 -15.45 -18.45 0.75
N ILE A 374 -16.72 -18.72 0.48
CA ILE A 374 -17.80 -18.76 1.46
C ILE A 374 -18.36 -20.17 1.60
N ARG A 375 -18.88 -20.46 2.78
CA ARG A 375 -19.61 -21.69 3.10
C ARG A 375 -20.98 -21.31 3.64
N VAL A 376 -22.01 -21.89 3.02
CA VAL A 376 -23.41 -21.72 3.45
C VAL A 376 -24.11 -23.07 3.44
N THR A 377 -25.20 -23.19 4.20
CA THR A 377 -26.07 -24.37 4.20
C THR A 377 -27.42 -23.97 3.60
N PRO A 378 -27.64 -24.18 2.29
CA PRO A 378 -28.92 -23.85 1.66
C PRO A 378 -30.08 -24.60 2.32
N ALA A 379 -31.27 -24.00 2.35
CA ALA A 379 -32.46 -24.65 2.87
C ALA A 379 -32.71 -25.99 2.15
N GLY A 380 -32.83 -27.07 2.93
CA GLY A 380 -33.01 -28.44 2.41
C GLY A 380 -31.73 -29.18 2.02
N ALA A 381 -30.54 -28.62 2.28
CA ALA A 381 -29.27 -29.33 2.13
C ALA A 381 -28.77 -29.89 3.48
N ASP A 382 -28.38 -31.16 3.50
CA ASP A 382 -27.82 -31.83 4.71
C ASP A 382 -26.35 -31.46 4.97
N THR A 383 -25.67 -30.92 3.95
CA THR A 383 -24.23 -30.57 4.02
C THR A 383 -23.98 -29.14 3.54
N PRO A 384 -23.02 -28.42 4.16
CA PRO A 384 -22.63 -27.10 3.70
C PRO A 384 -22.06 -27.12 2.28
N VAL A 385 -22.36 -26.09 1.50
CA VAL A 385 -21.87 -25.92 0.13
C VAL A 385 -20.90 -24.75 0.09
N VAL A 386 -19.72 -24.98 -0.47
CA VAL A 386 -18.68 -23.95 -0.65
C VAL A 386 -18.77 -23.33 -2.04
N ARG A 387 -18.70 -21.99 -2.11
CA ARG A 387 -18.55 -21.23 -3.37
C ARG A 387 -17.59 -20.08 -3.19
N THR A 388 -16.96 -19.65 -4.27
CA THR A 388 -16.07 -18.49 -4.29
C THR A 388 -16.74 -17.33 -4.99
N TYR A 389 -16.67 -16.14 -4.40
CA TYR A 389 -17.14 -14.91 -5.01
C TYR A 389 -16.04 -13.86 -4.94
N THR A 390 -15.78 -13.17 -6.05
CA THR A 390 -14.81 -12.07 -6.06
C THR A 390 -15.17 -11.00 -5.03
N LEU A 391 -14.18 -10.52 -4.29
CA LEU A 391 -14.32 -9.30 -3.50
C LEU A 391 -14.43 -8.12 -4.46
N SER A 392 -15.62 -7.52 -4.57
CA SER A 392 -15.90 -6.42 -5.48
C SER A 392 -15.45 -5.05 -4.95
N VAL A 393 -14.48 -5.02 -4.04
CA VAL A 393 -13.99 -3.83 -3.32
C VAL A 393 -12.46 -3.79 -3.34
N ALA A 394 -11.90 -2.58 -3.24
CA ALA A 394 -10.47 -2.38 -3.13
C ALA A 394 -9.96 -2.73 -1.71
N PRO A 395 -8.67 -3.08 -1.55
CA PRO A 395 -8.07 -3.33 -0.24
C PRO A 395 -8.21 -2.15 0.74
N SER A 396 -8.25 -0.93 0.21
CA SER A 396 -8.39 0.32 0.97
C SER A 396 -9.79 0.58 1.53
N ASP A 397 -10.81 -0.18 1.12
CA ASP A 397 -12.21 0.10 1.48
C ASP A 397 -12.58 -0.35 2.91
N GLY A 398 -11.74 -1.18 3.55
CA GLY A 398 -11.96 -1.60 4.95
C GLY A 398 -13.22 -2.44 5.18
N ILE A 399 -13.73 -3.11 4.14
CA ILE A 399 -14.90 -4.00 4.21
C ILE A 399 -14.76 -5.13 3.19
N TYR A 400 -15.45 -6.24 3.39
CA TYR A 400 -15.68 -7.22 2.33
C TYR A 400 -17.04 -7.00 1.67
N ARG A 401 -17.05 -7.01 0.35
CA ARG A 401 -18.27 -7.01 -0.47
C ARG A 401 -18.15 -8.12 -1.48
N ILE A 402 -19.12 -9.02 -1.50
CA ILE A 402 -19.31 -9.97 -2.60
C ILE A 402 -20.56 -9.55 -3.38
N SER A 403 -20.48 -9.58 -4.71
CA SER A 403 -21.61 -9.20 -5.56
C SER A 403 -22.03 -10.39 -6.41
N VAL A 404 -23.23 -10.87 -6.17
CA VAL A 404 -23.68 -12.21 -6.55
C VAL A 404 -24.79 -12.10 -7.59
N LYS A 405 -24.56 -12.65 -8.78
CA LYS A 405 -25.61 -12.87 -9.77
C LYS A 405 -26.50 -14.07 -9.36
N ARG A 406 -27.82 -13.93 -9.47
CA ARG A 406 -28.79 -14.97 -9.10
C ARG A 406 -28.82 -16.13 -10.11
N GLU A 407 -27.84 -17.02 -10.03
CA GLU A 407 -27.64 -18.13 -10.97
C GLU A 407 -27.01 -19.36 -10.27
N GLY A 408 -27.81 -20.40 -10.01
CA GLY A 408 -27.39 -21.61 -9.28
C GLY A 408 -27.95 -21.75 -7.85
N LEU A 409 -27.57 -22.82 -7.15
CA LEU A 409 -28.13 -23.19 -5.84
C LEU A 409 -27.79 -22.15 -4.75
N VAL A 410 -26.50 -21.89 -4.54
CA VAL A 410 -26.01 -20.99 -3.48
C VAL A 410 -26.41 -19.54 -3.73
N SER A 411 -26.29 -19.05 -4.97
CA SER A 411 -26.68 -17.68 -5.32
C SER A 411 -28.19 -17.44 -5.14
N ARG A 412 -29.06 -18.41 -5.47
CA ARG A 412 -30.50 -18.32 -5.13
C ARG A 412 -30.73 -18.28 -3.63
N HIS A 413 -30.03 -19.11 -2.86
CA HIS A 413 -30.13 -19.08 -1.40
C HIS A 413 -29.73 -17.71 -0.83
N LEU A 414 -28.60 -17.14 -1.27
CA LEU A 414 -28.16 -15.80 -0.88
C LEU A 414 -29.21 -14.72 -1.21
N HIS A 415 -29.79 -14.77 -2.41
CA HIS A 415 -30.80 -13.78 -2.83
C HIS A 415 -32.13 -13.92 -2.07
N ASP A 416 -32.59 -15.16 -1.89
CA ASP A 416 -33.96 -15.43 -1.47
C ASP A 416 -34.06 -15.51 0.06
N HIS A 417 -33.03 -15.97 0.76
CA HIS A 417 -33.09 -16.31 2.19
C HIS A 417 -32.19 -15.46 3.10
N VAL A 418 -30.99 -15.06 2.64
CA VAL A 418 -30.07 -14.29 3.49
C VAL A 418 -30.58 -12.86 3.71
N ARG A 419 -30.45 -12.37 4.94
CA ARG A 419 -30.85 -11.04 5.40
C ARG A 419 -29.72 -10.35 6.14
N VAL A 420 -29.84 -9.04 6.31
CA VAL A 420 -28.94 -8.26 7.16
C VAL A 420 -29.03 -8.80 8.60
N GLY A 421 -27.88 -9.02 9.23
CA GLY A 421 -27.75 -9.64 10.54
C GLY A 421 -27.39 -11.13 10.50
N ASP A 422 -27.67 -11.83 9.40
CA ASP A 422 -27.32 -13.24 9.25
C ASP A 422 -25.80 -13.44 9.24
N VAL A 423 -25.36 -14.62 9.67
CA VAL A 423 -23.96 -15.02 9.66
C VAL A 423 -23.72 -16.04 8.54
N ILE A 424 -22.73 -15.77 7.71
CA ILE A 424 -22.15 -16.74 6.77
C ILE A 424 -20.71 -17.01 7.15
N GLU A 425 -20.17 -18.15 6.75
CA GLU A 425 -18.76 -18.45 7.01
C GLU A 425 -17.91 -18.12 5.78
N ALA A 426 -16.73 -17.55 6.01
CA ALA A 426 -15.75 -17.29 4.98
C ALA A 426 -14.35 -17.72 5.39
N ARG A 427 -13.52 -18.09 4.41
CA ARG A 427 -12.06 -18.25 4.57
C ARG A 427 -11.34 -17.01 4.03
N GLY A 428 -10.04 -16.94 4.26
CA GLY A 428 -9.21 -15.86 3.75
C GLY A 428 -9.32 -15.67 2.23
N PRO A 429 -9.18 -14.41 1.75
CA PRO A 429 -9.12 -14.10 0.33
C PRO A 429 -8.06 -14.93 -0.40
N ALA A 430 -8.37 -15.34 -1.62
CA ALA A 430 -7.50 -16.16 -2.45
C ALA A 430 -7.58 -15.77 -3.93
N GLY A 431 -6.67 -16.32 -4.74
CA GLY A 431 -6.60 -16.07 -6.18
C GLY A 431 -5.45 -15.17 -6.59
N GLY A 432 -5.03 -15.30 -7.85
CA GLY A 432 -3.92 -14.55 -8.47
C GLY A 432 -4.35 -13.59 -9.59
N PHE A 433 -5.65 -13.42 -9.82
CA PHE A 433 -6.16 -12.45 -10.79
C PHE A 433 -6.18 -11.06 -10.15
N THR A 434 -5.02 -10.40 -10.10
CA THR A 434 -4.82 -9.14 -9.40
C THR A 434 -4.16 -8.08 -10.29
N ILE A 435 -4.41 -6.81 -10.00
CA ILE A 435 -3.77 -5.69 -10.72
C ILE A 435 -2.64 -5.06 -9.89
N ASP A 436 -1.54 -4.69 -10.54
CA ASP A 436 -0.58 -3.75 -9.98
C ASP A 436 -0.99 -2.32 -10.36
N ALA A 437 -1.43 -1.53 -9.37
CA ALA A 437 -1.82 -0.15 -9.58
C ALA A 437 -0.63 0.78 -9.86
N ARG A 438 0.62 0.37 -9.55
CA ARG A 438 1.83 1.18 -9.72
C ARG A 438 2.49 1.00 -11.08
N ALA A 439 2.10 -0.04 -11.82
CA ALA A 439 2.59 -0.29 -13.17
C ALA A 439 2.35 0.91 -14.09
N THR A 440 3.31 1.16 -14.98
CA THR A 440 3.28 2.32 -15.88
C THR A 440 2.52 2.08 -17.17
N ARG A 441 2.44 0.81 -17.61
CA ARG A 441 1.72 0.40 -18.81
C ARG A 441 0.21 0.56 -18.60
N PRO A 442 -0.53 1.20 -19.52
CA PRO A 442 -1.98 1.31 -19.40
C PRO A 442 -2.68 -0.06 -19.27
N ALA A 443 -3.78 -0.11 -18.51
CA ALA A 443 -4.60 -1.31 -18.32
C ALA A 443 -5.89 -1.24 -19.15
N VAL A 444 -6.30 -2.37 -19.72
CA VAL A 444 -7.62 -2.53 -20.38
C VAL A 444 -8.41 -3.60 -19.63
N LEU A 445 -9.49 -3.18 -18.96
CA LEU A 445 -10.37 -4.03 -18.17
C LEU A 445 -11.60 -4.40 -19.00
N LEU A 446 -11.78 -5.69 -19.32
CA LEU A 446 -12.85 -6.20 -20.19
C LEU A 446 -13.84 -7.05 -19.38
N ALA A 447 -14.97 -6.43 -19.02
CA ALA A 447 -15.98 -7.02 -18.15
C ALA A 447 -17.20 -7.53 -18.94
N GLY A 448 -17.48 -8.83 -18.85
CA GLY A 448 -18.72 -9.44 -19.34
C GLY A 448 -19.68 -9.78 -18.20
N GLY A 449 -20.79 -9.05 -18.08
CA GLY A 449 -21.82 -9.28 -17.07
C GLY A 449 -21.25 -9.20 -15.64
N VAL A 450 -21.51 -10.23 -14.82
CA VAL A 450 -20.99 -10.29 -13.43
C VAL A 450 -19.45 -10.33 -13.35
N GLY A 451 -18.75 -10.59 -14.46
CA GLY A 451 -17.29 -10.47 -14.57
C GLY A 451 -16.74 -9.07 -14.27
N ILE A 452 -17.61 -8.07 -14.13
CA ILE A 452 -17.26 -6.74 -13.63
C ILE A 452 -16.71 -6.76 -12.19
N THR A 453 -17.01 -7.75 -11.36
CA THR A 453 -16.66 -7.73 -9.93
C THR A 453 -15.16 -7.63 -9.63
N PRO A 454 -14.24 -8.45 -10.20
CA PRO A 454 -12.81 -8.24 -10.04
C PRO A 454 -12.36 -6.91 -10.66
N LEU A 455 -12.90 -6.55 -11.82
CA LEU A 455 -12.47 -5.38 -12.57
C LEU A 455 -12.88 -4.07 -11.90
N LEU A 456 -14.00 -4.04 -11.18
CA LEU A 456 -14.40 -2.95 -10.32
C LEU A 456 -13.45 -2.82 -9.13
N ALA A 457 -13.10 -3.92 -8.47
CA ALA A 457 -12.12 -3.91 -7.39
C ALA A 457 -10.75 -3.38 -7.86
N MET A 458 -10.30 -3.82 -9.04
CA MET A 458 -9.08 -3.35 -9.70
C MET A 458 -9.15 -1.85 -10.02
N LEU A 459 -10.26 -1.37 -10.60
CA LEU A 459 -10.43 0.05 -10.93
C LEU A 459 -10.43 0.92 -9.66
N ARG A 460 -11.15 0.51 -8.62
CA ARG A 460 -11.14 1.18 -7.31
C ARG A 460 -9.73 1.28 -6.75
N HIS A 461 -8.97 0.19 -6.81
CA HIS A 461 -7.59 0.15 -6.34
C HIS A 461 -6.66 1.06 -7.15
N VAL A 462 -6.76 1.06 -8.48
CA VAL A 462 -6.00 1.95 -9.37
C VAL A 462 -6.26 3.42 -9.07
N VAL A 463 -7.54 3.80 -8.91
CA VAL A 463 -7.90 5.20 -8.60
C VAL A 463 -7.41 5.58 -7.21
N TYR A 464 -7.63 4.74 -6.19
CA TYR A 464 -7.19 5.01 -4.82
C TYR A 464 -5.67 5.17 -4.73
N GLU A 465 -4.89 4.21 -5.23
CA GLU A 465 -3.43 4.26 -5.20
C GLU A 465 -2.89 5.43 -6.04
N GLY A 466 -3.55 5.73 -7.16
CA GLY A 466 -3.19 6.86 -7.99
C GLY A 466 -3.44 8.21 -7.33
N LEU A 467 -4.52 8.37 -6.56
CA LEU A 467 -4.75 9.55 -5.74
C LEU A 467 -3.71 9.64 -4.60
N ARG A 468 -3.43 8.52 -3.94
CA ARG A 468 -2.45 8.42 -2.85
C ARG A 468 -1.05 8.83 -3.30
N THR A 469 -0.63 8.37 -4.48
CA THR A 469 0.70 8.58 -5.05
C THR A 469 0.79 9.78 -6.02
N GLN A 470 -0.34 10.44 -6.31
CA GLN A 470 -0.53 11.48 -7.33
C GLN A 470 -0.17 11.04 -8.76
N ARG A 471 -0.32 9.75 -9.06
CA ARG A 471 -0.16 9.20 -10.41
C ARG A 471 -1.09 8.01 -10.63
N ILE A 472 -2.21 8.25 -11.30
CA ILE A 472 -3.16 7.19 -11.65
C ILE A 472 -2.68 6.45 -12.89
N ARG A 473 -2.62 5.12 -12.82
CA ARG A 473 -2.35 4.24 -13.97
C ARG A 473 -3.46 4.42 -15.03
N PRO A 474 -3.14 4.82 -16.27
CA PRO A 474 -4.15 4.99 -17.31
C PRO A 474 -4.93 3.70 -17.53
N THR A 475 -6.26 3.77 -17.51
CA THR A 475 -7.13 2.58 -17.53
C THR A 475 -8.33 2.78 -18.45
N ILE A 476 -8.63 1.76 -19.26
CA ILE A 476 -9.85 1.70 -20.08
C ILE A 476 -10.72 0.57 -19.55
N LEU A 477 -11.91 0.88 -19.05
CA LEU A 477 -12.91 -0.11 -18.65
C LEU A 477 -13.94 -0.27 -19.76
N VAL A 478 -14.06 -1.48 -20.31
CA VAL A 478 -15.13 -1.87 -21.24
C VAL A 478 -16.10 -2.77 -20.48
N HIS A 479 -17.29 -2.25 -20.22
CA HIS A 479 -18.31 -2.92 -19.40
C HIS A 479 -19.51 -3.34 -20.25
N ALA A 480 -19.64 -4.64 -20.47
CA ALA A 480 -20.72 -5.22 -21.26
C ALA A 480 -21.79 -5.88 -20.39
N ALA A 481 -23.04 -5.59 -20.71
CA ALA A 481 -24.21 -6.27 -20.15
C ALA A 481 -25.22 -6.59 -21.26
N ARG A 482 -26.22 -7.42 -20.95
CA ARG A 482 -27.28 -7.71 -21.92
C ARG A 482 -28.13 -6.47 -22.16
N SER A 483 -28.68 -5.92 -21.08
CA SER A 483 -29.56 -4.75 -21.07
C SER A 483 -29.11 -3.76 -20.00
N LYS A 484 -29.61 -2.51 -20.03
CA LYS A 484 -29.33 -1.51 -18.99
C LYS A 484 -29.74 -1.98 -17.59
N ALA A 485 -30.90 -2.64 -17.48
CA ALA A 485 -31.42 -3.14 -16.21
C ALA A 485 -30.55 -4.23 -15.57
N GLU A 486 -29.74 -4.93 -16.37
CA GLU A 486 -28.82 -5.97 -15.92
C GLU A 486 -27.39 -5.46 -15.67
N ARG A 487 -27.09 -4.18 -15.96
CA ARG A 487 -25.75 -3.60 -15.78
C ARG A 487 -25.59 -3.03 -14.37
N PRO A 488 -24.74 -3.61 -13.51
CA PRO A 488 -24.57 -3.12 -12.14
C PRO A 488 -23.55 -1.97 -12.03
N PHE A 489 -23.55 -1.26 -10.90
CA PHE A 489 -22.50 -0.31 -10.49
C PHE A 489 -22.32 0.96 -11.33
N ASP A 490 -23.27 1.35 -12.19
CA ASP A 490 -23.13 2.52 -13.07
C ASP A 490 -22.71 3.80 -12.35
N ARG A 491 -23.35 4.11 -11.21
CA ARG A 491 -23.02 5.28 -10.39
C ARG A 491 -21.60 5.20 -9.80
N GLU A 492 -21.27 4.06 -9.20
CA GLU A 492 -19.96 3.86 -8.56
C GLU A 492 -18.81 3.98 -9.57
N ILE A 493 -18.99 3.44 -10.78
CA ILE A 493 -18.00 3.57 -11.85
C ILE A 493 -17.89 5.02 -12.32
N ALA A 494 -18.99 5.74 -12.45
CA ALA A 494 -18.98 7.16 -12.84
C ALA A 494 -18.23 8.04 -11.81
N ASP A 495 -18.41 7.77 -10.51
CA ASP A 495 -17.69 8.46 -9.44
C ASP A 495 -16.17 8.19 -9.53
N LEU A 496 -15.77 6.95 -9.83
CA LEU A 496 -14.36 6.59 -10.05
C LEU A 496 -13.75 7.26 -11.28
N VAL A 497 -14.49 7.33 -12.39
CA VAL A 497 -14.05 8.02 -13.62
C VAL A 497 -13.84 9.51 -13.35
N THR A 498 -14.74 10.13 -12.58
CA THR A 498 -14.65 11.54 -12.18
C THR A 498 -13.43 11.77 -11.30
N ALA A 499 -13.26 10.95 -10.25
CA ALA A 499 -12.10 11.02 -9.36
C ALA A 499 -10.77 10.78 -10.08
N ALA A 500 -10.78 10.01 -11.17
CA ALA A 500 -9.59 9.73 -11.95
C ALA A 500 -9.11 10.90 -12.82
N ASN A 501 -9.89 11.98 -12.93
CA ASN A 501 -9.55 13.23 -13.62
C ASN A 501 -8.94 13.01 -15.03
N GLY A 502 -9.59 12.17 -15.84
CA GLY A 502 -9.19 11.86 -17.22
C GLY A 502 -8.24 10.66 -17.39
N ALA A 503 -7.74 10.06 -16.31
CA ALA A 503 -6.90 8.85 -16.40
C ALA A 503 -7.69 7.56 -16.68
N VAL A 504 -9.01 7.56 -16.44
CA VAL A 504 -9.90 6.42 -16.68
C VAL A 504 -10.89 6.75 -17.79
N ARG A 505 -11.01 5.85 -18.77
CA ARG A 505 -12.04 5.90 -19.81
C ARG A 505 -13.01 4.73 -19.65
N LEU A 506 -14.31 5.03 -19.60
CA LEU A 506 -15.38 4.03 -19.58
C LEU A 506 -15.96 3.84 -21.00
N VAL A 507 -16.21 2.60 -21.39
CA VAL A 507 -16.96 2.21 -22.60
C VAL A 507 -18.04 1.21 -22.21
N ARG A 508 -19.29 1.58 -22.41
CA ARG A 508 -20.49 0.81 -22.05
C ARG A 508 -21.04 0.09 -23.26
N VAL A 509 -21.23 -1.21 -23.16
CA VAL A 509 -21.70 -2.05 -24.26
C VAL A 509 -22.98 -2.77 -23.86
N LEU A 510 -24.01 -2.68 -24.70
CA LEU A 510 -25.27 -3.40 -24.52
C LEU A 510 -25.54 -4.29 -25.72
N SER A 511 -25.75 -5.59 -25.50
CA SER A 511 -26.12 -6.50 -26.60
C SER A 511 -27.59 -6.37 -27.02
N ASP A 512 -28.41 -5.89 -26.10
CA ASP A 512 -29.84 -5.64 -26.25
C ASP A 512 -30.17 -4.29 -25.60
N PRO A 513 -29.96 -3.16 -26.31
CA PRO A 513 -30.15 -1.83 -25.73
C PRO A 513 -31.62 -1.53 -25.40
N GLY A 514 -32.59 -2.18 -26.07
CA GLY A 514 -34.01 -1.91 -25.88
C GLY A 514 -34.33 -0.41 -25.95
N GLY A 515 -34.89 0.14 -24.87
CA GLY A 515 -35.20 1.58 -24.73
C GLY A 515 -34.08 2.44 -24.16
N ALA A 516 -32.84 1.94 -24.05
CA ALA A 516 -31.70 2.71 -23.55
C ALA A 516 -31.27 3.79 -24.56
N VAL A 517 -30.73 4.90 -24.06
CA VAL A 517 -30.33 6.06 -24.88
C VAL A 517 -28.84 5.99 -25.26
N PRO A 518 -28.45 6.03 -26.54
CA PRO A 518 -27.05 6.08 -26.95
C PRO A 518 -26.35 7.35 -26.43
N GLY A 519 -25.09 7.24 -26.00
CA GLY A 519 -24.29 8.32 -25.40
C GLY A 519 -24.53 8.50 -23.90
N ASP A 520 -25.78 8.37 -23.45
CA ASP A 520 -26.14 8.48 -22.04
C ASP A 520 -26.06 7.13 -21.33
N ASP A 521 -26.66 6.10 -21.91
CA ASP A 521 -26.77 4.78 -21.30
C ASP A 521 -25.76 3.79 -21.85
N TYR A 522 -25.35 3.92 -23.11
CA TYR A 522 -24.38 3.02 -23.72
C TYR A 522 -23.57 3.73 -24.81
N ASP A 523 -22.39 3.20 -25.10
CA ASP A 523 -21.45 3.74 -26.09
C ASP A 523 -21.34 2.83 -27.33
N ALA A 524 -21.66 1.54 -27.20
CA ALA A 524 -21.71 0.59 -28.31
C ALA A 524 -22.83 -0.46 -28.16
N VAL A 525 -23.35 -0.91 -29.29
CA VAL A 525 -24.32 -2.02 -29.39
C VAL A 525 -23.57 -3.31 -29.75
N GLY A 526 -23.95 -4.43 -29.12
CA GLY A 526 -23.43 -5.77 -29.42
C GLY A 526 -22.68 -6.39 -28.25
N ARG A 527 -21.60 -7.11 -28.55
CA ARG A 527 -20.72 -7.74 -27.54
C ARG A 527 -19.31 -7.16 -27.67
N ILE A 528 -18.49 -7.33 -26.64
CA ILE A 528 -17.06 -7.03 -26.77
C ILE A 528 -16.44 -8.12 -27.63
N ASP A 529 -15.85 -7.70 -28.75
CA ASP A 529 -15.09 -8.53 -29.67
C ASP A 529 -13.87 -7.76 -30.17
N MET A 530 -13.01 -8.42 -30.95
CA MET A 530 -11.82 -7.76 -31.50
C MET A 530 -12.15 -6.59 -32.43
N THR A 531 -13.32 -6.61 -33.09
CA THR A 531 -13.77 -5.51 -33.96
C THR A 531 -14.01 -4.25 -33.15
N LEU A 532 -14.71 -4.37 -32.01
CA LEU A 532 -14.94 -3.27 -31.08
C LEU A 532 -13.62 -2.81 -30.45
N LEU A 533 -12.79 -3.73 -29.95
CA LEU A 533 -11.52 -3.38 -29.31
C LEU A 533 -10.60 -2.59 -30.26
N THR A 534 -10.43 -3.04 -31.49
CA THR A 534 -9.62 -2.34 -32.51
C THR A 534 -10.15 -0.94 -32.84
N ARG A 535 -11.45 -0.69 -32.64
CA ARG A 535 -12.06 0.63 -32.85
C ARG A 535 -11.82 1.59 -31.70
N ILE A 536 -11.82 1.10 -30.46
CA ILE A 536 -11.77 1.94 -29.25
C ILE A 536 -10.36 2.12 -28.71
N LEU A 537 -9.46 1.16 -28.96
CA LEU A 537 -8.07 1.18 -28.55
C LEU A 537 -7.21 1.79 -29.66
N GLY A 538 -6.27 2.66 -29.28
CA GLY A 538 -5.21 3.10 -30.21
C GLY A 538 -4.08 2.07 -30.30
N PHE A 539 -3.12 2.30 -31.20
CA PHE A 539 -1.86 1.56 -31.18
C PHE A 539 -1.04 1.96 -29.94
N ASN A 540 -1.09 1.15 -28.89
CA ASN A 540 -0.34 1.36 -27.67
C ASN A 540 0.02 0.03 -26.99
N ASP A 541 0.92 0.08 -26.02
CA ASP A 541 1.31 -1.05 -25.20
C ASP A 541 0.36 -1.18 -24.00
N TYR A 542 -0.37 -2.29 -23.87
CA TYR A 542 -1.41 -2.50 -22.86
C TYR A 542 -1.22 -3.82 -22.10
N ASP A 543 -1.61 -3.82 -20.81
CA ASP A 543 -1.95 -5.06 -20.10
C ASP A 543 -3.48 -5.25 -20.13
N PHE A 544 -3.94 -6.45 -20.45
CA PHE A 544 -5.37 -6.80 -20.58
C PHE A 544 -5.83 -7.63 -19.39
N TYR A 545 -6.97 -7.26 -18.81
CA TYR A 545 -7.64 -7.99 -17.74
C TYR A 545 -9.04 -8.39 -18.20
N VAL A 546 -9.28 -9.68 -18.40
CA VAL A 546 -10.50 -10.21 -19.02
C VAL A 546 -11.27 -11.06 -18.03
N CYS A 547 -12.52 -10.69 -17.74
CA CYS A 547 -13.38 -11.49 -16.88
C CYS A 547 -14.83 -11.53 -17.37
N GLY A 548 -15.37 -12.74 -17.49
CA GLY A 548 -16.72 -12.98 -18.00
C GLY A 548 -17.00 -14.46 -18.25
N PRO A 549 -18.06 -14.77 -19.04
CA PRO A 549 -18.40 -16.14 -19.40
C PRO A 549 -17.25 -16.86 -20.13
N PRO A 550 -17.09 -18.19 -19.98
CA PRO A 550 -16.02 -18.97 -20.61
C PRO A 550 -15.76 -18.70 -22.10
N ALA A 551 -16.81 -18.75 -22.92
CA ALA A 551 -16.69 -18.53 -24.36
C ALA A 551 -16.25 -17.09 -24.71
N PHE A 552 -16.69 -16.11 -23.92
CA PHE A 552 -16.27 -14.72 -24.05
C PHE A 552 -14.79 -14.56 -23.73
N THR A 553 -14.34 -15.12 -22.60
CA THR A 553 -12.95 -15.02 -22.16
C THR A 553 -12.01 -15.71 -23.15
N GLN A 554 -12.36 -16.91 -23.64
CA GLN A 554 -11.56 -17.62 -24.64
C GLN A 554 -11.46 -16.86 -25.97
N ALA A 555 -12.59 -16.35 -26.49
CA ALA A 555 -12.60 -15.64 -27.77
C ALA A 555 -11.76 -14.35 -27.74
N LEU A 556 -11.81 -13.60 -26.64
CA LEU A 556 -10.97 -12.41 -26.47
C LEU A 556 -9.49 -12.77 -26.29
N TYR A 557 -9.20 -13.84 -25.53
CA TYR A 557 -7.85 -14.34 -25.39
C TYR A 557 -7.24 -14.70 -26.76
N ASP A 558 -7.92 -15.53 -27.55
CA ASP A 558 -7.45 -15.97 -28.86
C ASP A 558 -7.29 -14.78 -29.81
N GLY A 559 -8.23 -13.83 -29.78
CA GLY A 559 -8.16 -12.61 -30.57
C GLY A 559 -6.97 -11.72 -30.23
N LEU A 560 -6.69 -11.51 -28.94
CA LEU A 560 -5.54 -10.73 -28.47
C LEU A 560 -4.21 -11.41 -28.83
N ARG A 561 -4.13 -12.74 -28.70
CA ARG A 561 -2.97 -13.52 -29.15
C ARG A 561 -2.79 -13.43 -30.66
N GLY A 562 -3.88 -13.44 -31.43
CA GLY A 562 -3.87 -13.23 -32.89
C GLY A 562 -3.37 -11.84 -33.31
N LEU A 563 -3.46 -10.84 -32.43
CA LEU A 563 -2.84 -9.52 -32.60
C LEU A 563 -1.41 -9.43 -32.02
N ASN A 564 -0.77 -10.57 -31.73
CA ASN A 564 0.58 -10.68 -31.16
C ASN A 564 0.76 -10.03 -29.78
N ILE A 565 -0.31 -9.88 -28.99
CA ILE A 565 -0.16 -9.51 -27.57
C ILE A 565 0.47 -10.68 -26.81
N ALA A 566 1.53 -10.41 -26.05
CA ALA A 566 2.23 -11.43 -25.27
C ALA A 566 1.34 -12.04 -24.17
N ASP A 567 1.48 -13.34 -23.91
CA ASP A 567 0.58 -14.07 -22.99
C ASP A 567 0.65 -13.56 -21.54
N ASP A 568 1.84 -13.13 -21.11
CA ASP A 568 2.09 -12.55 -19.78
C ASP A 568 1.40 -11.19 -19.57
N ARG A 569 0.91 -10.56 -20.65
CA ARG A 569 0.13 -9.31 -20.64
C ARG A 569 -1.38 -9.54 -20.71
N ILE A 570 -1.83 -10.80 -20.80
CA ILE A 570 -3.25 -11.14 -20.85
C ILE A 570 -3.60 -11.88 -19.55
N HIS A 571 -4.17 -11.14 -18.60
CA HIS A 571 -4.67 -11.68 -17.36
C HIS A 571 -6.15 -12.03 -17.55
N ALA A 572 -6.55 -13.26 -17.24
CA ALA A 572 -7.93 -13.69 -17.48
C ALA A 572 -8.45 -14.61 -16.37
N GLU A 573 -9.71 -14.40 -15.99
CA GLU A 573 -10.44 -15.25 -15.05
C GLU A 573 -11.83 -15.58 -15.62
N ALA A 574 -12.21 -16.86 -15.59
CA ALA A 574 -13.53 -17.33 -16.00
C ALA A 574 -14.29 -17.84 -14.78
N PHE A 575 -15.55 -17.43 -14.62
CA PHE A 575 -16.40 -17.95 -13.55
C PHE A 575 -16.98 -19.32 -13.92
N GLY A 576 -16.71 -20.32 -13.08
CA GLY A 576 -17.05 -21.73 -13.34
C GLY A 576 -15.80 -22.57 -13.64
N PRO A 577 -15.96 -23.75 -14.26
CA PRO A 577 -14.85 -24.62 -14.58
C PRO A 577 -13.76 -23.91 -15.38
N SER A 578 -12.49 -24.05 -14.98
CA SER A 578 -11.37 -23.39 -15.67
C SER A 578 -11.24 -23.97 -17.06
N SER A 579 -11.66 -23.19 -18.04
CA SER A 579 -11.85 -23.58 -19.44
C SER A 579 -10.98 -22.79 -20.40
N LEU A 580 -10.23 -21.80 -19.89
CA LEU A 580 -9.30 -21.01 -20.69
C LEU A 580 -8.13 -21.89 -21.14
N LYS A 581 -7.97 -22.02 -22.45
CA LYS A 581 -6.82 -22.67 -23.10
C LYS A 581 -5.86 -21.57 -23.56
N ARG A 582 -4.65 -21.57 -23.00
CA ARG A 582 -3.61 -20.59 -23.32
C ARG A 582 -2.68 -21.10 -24.44
N THR A 583 -2.21 -20.21 -25.31
CA THR A 583 -1.31 -20.50 -26.43
C THR A 583 0.05 -19.84 -26.19
N GLY A 584 1.12 -20.65 -26.07
CA GLY A 584 2.49 -20.14 -25.90
C GLY A 584 3.23 -20.59 -24.63
N ALA A 585 2.72 -21.57 -23.88
CA ALA A 585 3.45 -22.19 -22.76
C ALA A 585 4.66 -23.07 -23.20
N GLU A 586 5.18 -22.89 -24.42
CA GLU A 586 6.27 -23.69 -24.99
C GLU A 586 7.68 -23.11 -24.71
N THR A 587 7.81 -21.92 -24.12
CA THR A 587 9.14 -21.29 -23.88
C THR A 587 9.58 -21.17 -22.43
N MET A 588 8.86 -21.75 -21.47
CA MET A 588 9.48 -22.08 -20.18
C MET A 588 10.14 -23.45 -20.35
N VAL A 589 11.43 -23.55 -20.00
CA VAL A 589 12.20 -24.80 -19.93
C VAL A 589 11.25 -25.94 -19.58
N ALA A 590 11.01 -26.85 -20.52
CA ALA A 590 10.01 -27.90 -20.36
C ALA A 590 10.27 -28.56 -19.00
N ALA A 591 9.33 -28.39 -18.07
CA ALA A 591 9.34 -29.19 -16.86
C ALA A 591 9.45 -30.65 -17.32
N PRO A 592 10.30 -31.48 -16.69
CA PRO A 592 10.49 -32.85 -17.13
C PRO A 592 9.11 -33.50 -17.30
N ALA A 593 8.92 -34.19 -18.42
CA ALA A 593 7.63 -34.78 -18.78
C ALA A 593 7.09 -35.56 -17.58
N ARG A 594 5.94 -35.14 -17.05
CA ARG A 594 5.34 -35.78 -15.89
C ARG A 594 5.00 -37.22 -16.25
N ARG A 595 5.34 -38.14 -15.35
CA ARG A 595 5.00 -39.57 -15.48
C ARG A 595 3.47 -39.74 -15.65
N PRO A 596 3.01 -40.75 -16.42
CA PRO A 596 1.59 -41.01 -16.58
C PRO A 596 0.96 -41.45 -15.24
N PRO A 597 -0.38 -41.41 -15.12
CA PRO A 597 -1.06 -41.92 -13.93
C PRO A 597 -0.73 -43.39 -13.68
N SER A 598 -0.55 -43.78 -12.42
CA SER A 598 -0.24 -45.16 -12.06
C SER A 598 -1.32 -46.12 -12.58
N THR A 599 -0.88 -47.20 -13.22
CA THR A 599 -1.74 -48.31 -13.65
C THR A 599 -1.90 -49.39 -12.58
N LYS A 600 -1.23 -49.24 -11.43
CA LYS A 600 -1.26 -50.15 -10.28
C LYS A 600 -1.79 -49.45 -9.02
N PRO A 601 -2.36 -50.19 -8.06
CA PRO A 601 -2.71 -49.64 -6.76
C PRO A 601 -1.50 -49.04 -6.05
N VAL A 602 -1.63 -47.84 -5.50
CA VAL A 602 -0.55 -47.13 -4.79
C VAL A 602 -0.95 -46.91 -3.33
N PRO A 603 -0.15 -47.36 -2.35
CA PRO A 603 -0.33 -46.98 -0.95
C PRO A 603 -0.11 -45.48 -0.76
N VAL A 604 -1.04 -44.82 -0.04
CA VAL A 604 -0.99 -43.39 0.27
C VAL A 604 -1.03 -43.24 1.79
N ALA A 605 -0.02 -42.58 2.36
CA ALA A 605 0.07 -42.25 3.77
C ALA A 605 -0.16 -40.75 4.00
N PHE A 606 -1.08 -40.42 4.91
CA PHE A 606 -1.41 -39.07 5.35
C PHE A 606 -0.70 -38.83 6.69
N MET A 607 0.47 -38.18 6.63
CA MET A 607 1.46 -38.21 7.71
C MET A 607 1.07 -37.40 8.95
N ASN A 608 0.27 -36.34 8.81
CA ASN A 608 -0.13 -35.54 9.97
C ASN A 608 -1.24 -36.23 10.76
N THR A 609 -2.08 -36.98 10.06
CA THR A 609 -3.22 -37.70 10.64
C THR A 609 -2.94 -39.17 10.93
N LEU A 610 -1.74 -39.66 10.58
CA LEU A 610 -1.29 -41.04 10.73
C LEU A 610 -2.27 -42.06 10.13
N LYS A 611 -2.93 -41.68 9.03
CA LYS A 611 -3.86 -42.56 8.29
C LYS A 611 -3.22 -43.10 7.04
N GLU A 612 -3.61 -44.31 6.66
CA GLU A 612 -3.20 -44.93 5.40
C GLU A 612 -4.41 -45.31 4.54
N ALA A 613 -4.22 -45.21 3.23
CA ALA A 613 -5.18 -45.58 2.22
C ALA A 613 -4.48 -46.25 1.04
N ARG A 614 -5.27 -46.83 0.14
CA ARG A 614 -4.77 -47.36 -1.12
C ARG A 614 -5.56 -46.72 -2.24
N TRP A 615 -4.88 -45.97 -3.08
CA TRP A 615 -5.44 -45.45 -4.33
C TRP A 615 -5.44 -46.57 -5.36
N THR A 616 -6.51 -46.69 -6.15
CA THR A 616 -6.60 -47.66 -7.26
C THR A 616 -6.89 -46.93 -8.57
N PRO A 617 -6.36 -47.40 -9.72
CA PRO A 617 -6.66 -46.78 -11.01
C PRO A 617 -8.18 -46.61 -11.22
N GLY A 618 -8.61 -45.38 -11.51
CA GLY A 618 -10.02 -45.04 -11.72
C GLY A 618 -10.83 -44.71 -10.46
N SER A 619 -10.27 -44.79 -9.25
CA SER A 619 -10.98 -44.44 -8.00
C SER A 619 -11.04 -42.93 -7.70
N GLY A 620 -10.85 -42.09 -8.71
CA GLY A 620 -10.85 -40.64 -8.55
C GLY A 620 -9.50 -40.06 -8.10
N THR A 621 -9.56 -38.86 -7.53
CA THR A 621 -8.42 -38.00 -7.17
C THR A 621 -7.90 -38.29 -5.76
N LEU A 622 -6.73 -37.77 -5.42
CA LEU A 622 -6.18 -37.85 -4.06
C LEU A 622 -7.05 -37.12 -3.03
N LEU A 623 -7.80 -36.10 -3.45
CA LEU A 623 -8.81 -35.43 -2.61
C LEU A 623 -9.93 -36.40 -2.23
N GLU A 624 -10.54 -37.05 -3.22
CA GLU A 624 -11.65 -37.99 -2.99
C GLU A 624 -11.20 -39.19 -2.13
N LEU A 625 -9.96 -39.65 -2.32
CA LEU A 625 -9.37 -40.68 -1.48
C LEU A 625 -9.25 -40.24 -0.01
N ALA A 626 -8.81 -39.00 0.24
CA ALA A 626 -8.71 -38.44 1.58
C ALA A 626 -10.09 -38.29 2.23
N GLU A 627 -11.08 -37.75 1.50
CA GLU A 627 -12.46 -37.60 1.97
C GLU A 627 -13.08 -38.95 2.33
N ALA A 628 -12.87 -39.97 1.50
CA ALA A 628 -13.35 -41.34 1.74
C ALA A 628 -12.72 -41.99 2.99
N ARG A 629 -11.65 -41.43 3.53
CA ARG A 629 -10.99 -41.87 4.78
C ARG A 629 -11.35 -40.99 5.97
N GLY A 630 -12.37 -40.14 5.82
CA GLY A 630 -12.83 -39.21 6.84
C GLY A 630 -11.76 -38.16 7.17
N LEU A 631 -10.99 -37.72 6.17
CA LEU A 631 -10.14 -36.53 6.27
C LEU A 631 -10.88 -35.34 5.67
N ASP A 632 -10.61 -34.15 6.19
CA ASP A 632 -11.19 -32.89 5.69
C ASP A 632 -10.07 -31.95 5.17
N PRO A 633 -9.32 -32.35 4.12
CA PRO A 633 -8.37 -31.44 3.48
C PRO A 633 -9.08 -30.16 3.04
N ALA A 634 -8.39 -29.03 3.09
CA ALA A 634 -8.92 -27.81 2.50
C ALA A 634 -9.19 -28.03 0.99
N PHE A 635 -10.34 -27.66 0.46
CA PHE A 635 -10.59 -27.61 -0.99
C PHE A 635 -11.67 -26.57 -1.32
N SER A 636 -11.80 -26.22 -2.61
CA SER A 636 -12.89 -25.36 -3.09
C SER A 636 -13.31 -25.71 -4.52
N CYS A 637 -12.50 -25.41 -5.54
CA CYS A 637 -12.91 -25.56 -6.95
C CYS A 637 -13.03 -27.00 -7.47
N ARG A 638 -12.34 -27.96 -6.84
CA ARG A 638 -12.16 -29.34 -7.30
C ARG A 638 -11.56 -29.54 -8.71
N GLU A 639 -10.92 -28.52 -9.28
CA GLU A 639 -10.43 -28.54 -10.67
C GLU A 639 -8.98 -28.09 -10.84
N GLY A 640 -8.26 -27.84 -9.74
CA GLY A 640 -6.86 -27.36 -9.81
C GLY A 640 -6.71 -25.87 -10.13
N THR A 641 -7.79 -25.10 -10.01
CA THR A 641 -7.82 -23.66 -10.38
C THR A 641 -7.53 -22.73 -9.21
N CYS A 642 -8.11 -23.00 -8.03
CA CYS A 642 -8.08 -22.07 -6.89
C CYS A 642 -6.88 -22.28 -5.95
N GLY A 643 -6.15 -23.39 -6.08
CA GLY A 643 -5.02 -23.72 -5.20
C GLY A 643 -5.37 -24.15 -3.77
N THR A 644 -6.65 -24.12 -3.35
CA THR A 644 -7.04 -24.37 -1.95
C THR A 644 -6.69 -25.77 -1.44
N CYS A 645 -6.67 -26.78 -2.31
CA CYS A 645 -6.36 -28.17 -1.95
C CYS A 645 -4.88 -28.53 -2.01
N ARG A 646 -4.04 -27.53 -1.85
CA ARG A 646 -2.60 -27.67 -1.83
C ARG A 646 -2.16 -28.35 -0.54
N THR A 647 -1.30 -29.35 -0.66
CA THR A 647 -0.58 -29.95 0.47
C THR A 647 0.85 -30.28 0.07
N LYS A 648 1.73 -30.44 1.06
CA LYS A 648 3.11 -30.87 0.80
C LYS A 648 3.16 -32.33 0.38
N LEU A 649 3.91 -32.59 -0.68
CA LEU A 649 4.31 -33.91 -1.12
C LEU A 649 5.63 -34.25 -0.42
N LEU A 650 5.58 -35.13 0.57
CA LEU A 650 6.75 -35.48 1.39
C LEU A 650 7.60 -36.56 0.73
N LYS A 651 6.95 -37.52 0.05
CA LYS A 651 7.62 -38.62 -0.64
C LYS A 651 6.74 -39.20 -1.75
N GLY A 652 7.37 -39.67 -2.82
CA GLY A 652 6.70 -40.25 -3.98
C GLY A 652 6.41 -39.22 -5.06
N ALA A 653 5.63 -39.61 -6.07
CA ALA A 653 5.31 -38.74 -7.20
C ALA A 653 3.82 -38.78 -7.54
N VAL A 654 3.35 -37.64 -8.04
CA VAL A 654 1.98 -37.42 -8.48
C VAL A 654 1.99 -36.89 -9.90
N THR A 655 0.88 -37.11 -10.59
CA THR A 655 0.56 -36.48 -11.86
C THR A 655 -0.87 -35.96 -11.81
N TYR A 656 -1.31 -35.27 -12.84
CA TYR A 656 -2.62 -34.63 -12.85
C TYR A 656 -3.50 -35.19 -13.96
N VAL A 657 -4.77 -35.46 -13.65
CA VAL A 657 -5.77 -35.92 -14.63
C VAL A 657 -6.01 -34.83 -15.69
N LYS A 658 -5.93 -33.56 -15.26
CA LYS A 658 -5.95 -32.36 -16.08
C LYS A 658 -4.91 -31.40 -15.53
N GLU A 659 -4.11 -30.81 -16.42
CA GLU A 659 -3.08 -29.86 -16.02
C GLU A 659 -3.69 -28.69 -15.22
N PRO A 660 -3.26 -28.45 -13.97
CA PRO A 660 -3.82 -27.39 -13.15
C PRO A 660 -3.40 -26.01 -13.66
N SER A 661 -4.28 -25.02 -13.52
CA SER A 661 -3.95 -23.63 -13.82
C SER A 661 -3.37 -22.88 -12.61
N ALA A 662 -3.60 -23.37 -11.39
CA ALA A 662 -2.93 -22.83 -10.20
C ALA A 662 -1.45 -23.25 -10.18
N ALA A 663 -0.58 -22.31 -9.83
CA ALA A 663 0.84 -22.60 -9.64
C ALA A 663 1.05 -23.62 -8.52
N VAL A 664 1.98 -24.55 -8.75
CA VAL A 664 2.40 -25.58 -7.79
C VAL A 664 3.92 -25.63 -7.80
N VAL A 665 4.55 -25.45 -6.65
CA VAL A 665 6.01 -25.61 -6.50
C VAL A 665 6.39 -27.08 -6.34
N ALA A 666 7.68 -27.41 -6.44
CA ALA A 666 8.14 -28.80 -6.57
C ALA A 666 7.73 -29.73 -5.40
N ASP A 667 7.59 -29.21 -4.17
CA ASP A 667 7.21 -29.99 -2.97
C ASP A 667 5.71 -29.89 -2.64
N GLU A 668 4.87 -29.42 -3.56
CA GLU A 668 3.42 -29.27 -3.36
C GLU A 668 2.58 -30.07 -4.37
N VAL A 669 1.35 -30.39 -3.98
CA VAL A 669 0.37 -31.08 -4.84
C VAL A 669 -1.03 -30.51 -4.65
N LEU A 670 -1.80 -30.38 -5.74
CA LEU A 670 -3.23 -30.05 -5.70
C LEU A 670 -4.08 -31.32 -5.70
N LEU A 671 -4.50 -31.75 -4.51
CA LEU A 671 -5.22 -33.02 -4.30
C LEU A 671 -6.42 -33.23 -5.22
N CYS A 672 -7.14 -32.15 -5.56
CA CYS A 672 -8.42 -32.24 -6.27
C CYS A 672 -8.33 -32.59 -7.76
N CYS A 673 -7.13 -32.60 -8.33
CA CYS A 673 -6.89 -33.04 -9.70
C CYS A 673 -5.67 -33.97 -9.81
N ALA A 674 -5.00 -34.22 -8.68
CA ALA A 674 -3.83 -35.08 -8.60
C ALA A 674 -4.22 -36.55 -8.42
N VAL A 675 -3.40 -37.41 -9.02
CA VAL A 675 -3.40 -38.87 -8.87
C VAL A 675 -1.95 -39.35 -8.72
N PRO A 676 -1.69 -40.51 -8.10
CA PRO A 676 -0.35 -41.09 -8.05
C PRO A 676 0.23 -41.28 -9.45
N ALA A 677 1.50 -40.91 -9.63
CA ALA A 677 2.24 -41.17 -10.86
C ALA A 677 2.74 -42.62 -10.91
N GLU A 678 3.01 -43.11 -12.11
CA GLU A 678 3.64 -44.42 -12.31
C GLU A 678 5.04 -44.47 -11.65
N ALA A 679 5.31 -45.54 -10.90
CA ALA A 679 6.57 -45.72 -10.17
C ALA A 679 7.74 -46.02 -11.13
N GLU A 680 8.94 -45.53 -10.83
CA GLU A 680 10.16 -46.00 -11.51
C GLU A 680 10.55 -47.39 -11.00
N THR A 681 11.25 -48.18 -11.81
CA THR A 681 11.70 -49.53 -11.44
C THR A 681 12.53 -49.48 -10.14
N GLY A 682 11.95 -49.96 -9.03
CA GLY A 682 12.56 -49.96 -7.69
C GLY A 682 11.88 -49.04 -6.65
N GLU A 683 10.89 -48.22 -7.05
CA GLU A 683 10.11 -47.35 -6.14
C GLU A 683 8.80 -48.03 -5.67
N ASP A 684 8.87 -48.97 -4.73
CA ASP A 684 7.67 -49.53 -4.05
C ASP A 684 7.26 -48.75 -2.78
N ALA A 685 7.76 -47.53 -2.61
CA ALA A 685 7.49 -46.71 -1.43
C ALA A 685 6.09 -46.08 -1.47
N PRO A 686 5.40 -45.95 -0.31
CA PRO A 686 4.11 -45.27 -0.23
C PRO A 686 4.24 -43.79 -0.62
N LEU A 687 3.23 -43.27 -1.32
CA LEU A 687 3.05 -41.83 -1.52
C LEU A 687 2.77 -41.18 -0.16
N GLN A 688 3.55 -40.18 0.24
CA GLN A 688 3.40 -39.51 1.53
C GLN A 688 2.97 -38.05 1.35
N LEU A 689 1.84 -37.70 1.95
CA LEU A 689 1.26 -36.36 1.95
C LEU A 689 1.28 -35.80 3.36
N ALA A 690 1.59 -34.50 3.51
CA ALA A 690 1.50 -33.80 4.79
C ALA A 690 0.04 -33.45 5.13
N LEU A 691 -0.81 -34.48 5.23
CA LEU A 691 -2.26 -34.35 5.47
C LEU A 691 -2.71 -34.99 6.78
#